data_AF-A0A0D6MIC8-F1
#
_entry.id   AF-A0A0D6MIC8-F1
#
_cell.length_a   1.000
_cell.length_b   1.000
_cell.length_c   1.000
_cell.angle_alpha   90.00
_cell.angle_beta   90.00
_cell.angle_gamma   90.00
#
_symmetry.space_group_name_H-M   'P 1'
#
loop_
_entity.id
_entity.type
_entity.pdbx_description
1 polymer ?
#
loop_
_entity_poly.entity_id
_entity_poly.type
_entity_poly.pdbx_seq_one_letter_code
_entity_poly.pdbx_strand_id
1 'polypeptide(L)'
;MAVIYNTNYTHNPNAYLTLAVERSAKALFGAENIVVADNMSLGPLAASGEHDTLICLDAQRINLQLIRRVRPAFKTMILWTFEDPFMRDFNVENAHLFDYVFTNDPSCAEYYRGKGHYLPLAASRSIHERKVRAAGDVDYDIFFAGTMWPNRVHTLRHVIAAFPEARLKLICPGNEYLPPLPADLSALAIQRPVSHEAFIDFANASAVTLTMFRDYASHGDVSQATAPGPRFYELALAGAAQVVEAPESMESRYFDEVDGTLLARDTRGVIDHIARLLSNRSLRRKSAIAGQKSVLEQHLYDHRLQRMADITGANFGRRSREDVPLISNRRRRLRVLMCTHSTIHEQAWGGVEVYQQMLCGLLGRDVEFFYWLRRGHHCRLTTAAGREVERFDVPEVGWMDAMCDAPEEMAFSSAISQYNFDIVHFQHLGHHALSLPIIAKANGAGVVFSAHDFWLVSARYNLLNHELRYNEDEVKSVVAADITLKAAEGVEYGGEQTRRAFVALMLQSVDAILFGTKHSRDLTHEIYPLLDHKLSYVLGIPSPENTVPVARKPYEPLDGRPLRIAIVGNFLRTKGADTILSLIELAHPDHFEFHIFGYVHPEYDSVLNAGARPNVKVYGRYSVGEIEALKVADVALNLSIWPETYCISLSESWQNGLVPIVTDVGALGDRVTDGVNGFKVPIGRPSMVLERLELLRASEGIRKQMMANITPALWTSATDYGAALLDIYRDVAPRRELGVAELQFDAGQVHLLPHPSWRHQAPPRHIFDPPTTRDLAVELPEPVNDWNSVQGAECYVDDVCWHVLSDYEDEDFPGANEFHIRGWFLLPGVSSAGNLYTVLIGSGDQPMIFLNCIRELRTDLGSIFPGAPRRAGFEGQVALRGKWCEGRFRVGLINVVNGQGAFQLTKIQITVEGGKVTEIRRAQPSNGVILSDFDRVSHGDGVLRGIKLSRLSQRDLRRHPDGDLEYYIDDLSGLIGDAAEGLPEDGSIAIRGWAFLHGPQRAGQLYVACVHEERDETILFGAERLIRQDVGTFFDDAPLCAGFTARLWLGDGYARTMDGRYRLSLVNVVDDVLGMRPTDIVLDVSEGRVTSVARAPLSEQTASRIVQLLEMAGA
;
A
#
# COMPACT_ATOMS: atom_id res chain seq x y z
N MET A 1 25.21 16.48 5.66
CA MET A 1 23.77 16.75 5.64
C MET A 1 23.27 15.39 5.30
N ALA A 2 22.55 14.74 6.19
CA ALA A 2 22.16 13.36 5.91
C ALA A 2 20.76 13.34 5.34
N VAL A 3 20.64 12.70 4.18
CA VAL A 3 19.34 12.26 3.69
C VAL A 3 18.99 10.98 4.44
N ILE A 4 17.83 10.93 5.07
CA ILE A 4 17.28 9.71 5.67
C ILE A 4 16.24 9.17 4.70
N TYR A 5 16.37 7.92 4.28
CA TYR A 5 15.46 7.27 3.37
C TYR A 5 14.97 5.97 3.99
N ASN A 6 13.66 5.85 4.23
CA ASN A 6 13.10 4.55 4.60
C ASN A 6 12.92 3.73 3.33
N THR A 7 13.65 2.62 3.26
CA THR A 7 13.64 1.76 2.08
C THR A 7 12.32 1.01 1.89
N ASN A 8 11.49 0.91 2.92
CA ASN A 8 10.15 0.33 2.84
C ASN A 8 9.13 1.41 2.43
N TYR A 9 9.08 1.68 1.13
CA TYR A 9 8.29 2.73 0.49
C TYR A 9 6.79 2.40 0.33
N THR A 10 6.33 1.27 0.85
CA THR A 10 4.92 0.83 0.80
C THR A 10 4.23 1.06 2.16
N HIS A 11 3.00 0.59 2.36
CA HIS A 11 2.29 0.72 3.66
C HIS A 11 3.14 0.16 4.81
N ASN A 12 3.86 1.03 5.52
CA ASN A 12 4.81 0.68 6.57
C ASN A 12 4.21 1.01 7.95
N PRO A 13 3.70 0.02 8.71
CA PRO A 13 3.14 0.25 10.04
C PRO A 13 4.19 0.78 11.04
N ASN A 14 5.48 0.63 10.72
CA ASN A 14 6.60 1.09 11.52
C ASN A 14 7.18 2.44 11.05
N ALA A 15 6.45 3.21 10.24
CA ALA A 15 6.89 4.53 9.76
C ALA A 15 7.25 5.51 10.90
N TYR A 16 6.70 5.33 12.10
CA TYR A 16 7.05 6.11 13.29
C TYR A 16 8.53 5.94 13.69
N LEU A 17 9.19 4.81 13.35
CA LEU A 17 10.63 4.62 13.58
C LEU A 17 11.45 5.61 12.73
N THR A 18 11.03 5.86 11.49
CA THR A 18 11.65 6.89 10.64
C THR A 18 11.54 8.27 11.30
N LEU A 19 10.37 8.61 11.83
CA LEU A 19 10.14 9.88 12.53
C LEU A 19 10.97 9.96 13.83
N ALA A 20 11.11 8.86 14.56
CA ALA A 20 11.95 8.77 15.75
C ALA A 20 13.42 9.05 15.43
N VAL A 21 13.94 8.43 14.36
CA VAL A 21 15.31 8.63 13.88
C VAL A 21 15.48 10.06 13.36
N GLU A 22 14.54 10.58 12.56
CA GLU A 22 14.58 11.94 12.02
C GLU A 22 14.66 12.99 13.15
N ARG A 23 13.76 12.92 14.13
CA ARG A 23 13.70 13.90 15.22
C ARG A 23 14.99 13.90 16.03
N SER A 24 15.55 12.72 16.30
CA SER A 24 16.81 12.57 17.03
C SER A 24 18.00 13.07 16.20
N ALA A 25 18.01 12.80 14.88
CA ALA A 25 19.02 13.31 13.97
C ALA A 25 18.99 14.83 13.87
N LYS A 26 17.80 15.45 13.78
CA LYS A 26 17.63 16.90 13.79
C LYS A 26 18.12 17.54 15.10
N ALA A 27 17.85 16.89 16.24
CA ALA A 27 18.32 17.37 17.53
C ALA A 27 19.85 17.29 17.66
N LEU A 28 20.47 16.21 17.15
CA LEU A 28 21.91 15.97 17.28
C LEU A 28 22.75 16.72 16.24
N PHE A 29 22.29 16.78 14.99
CA PHE A 29 23.06 17.29 13.86
C PHE A 29 22.58 18.65 13.33
N GLY A 30 21.47 19.21 13.83
CA GLY A 30 20.86 20.46 13.37
C GLY A 30 19.68 20.22 12.41
N ALA A 31 18.60 20.98 12.58
CA ALA A 31 17.34 20.73 11.87
C ALA A 31 17.44 21.01 10.36
N GLU A 32 18.28 21.98 9.99
CA GLU A 32 18.63 22.36 8.63
C GLU A 32 19.56 21.35 7.94
N ASN A 33 20.12 20.39 8.69
CA ASN A 33 21.12 19.42 8.23
C ASN A 33 20.55 18.02 7.94
N ILE A 34 19.25 17.81 8.17
CA ILE A 34 18.59 16.50 8.01
C ILE A 34 17.31 16.66 7.20
N VAL A 35 17.16 15.82 6.18
CA VAL A 35 15.95 15.71 5.37
C VAL A 35 15.53 14.25 5.26
N VAL A 36 14.24 13.98 5.40
CA VAL A 36 13.68 12.66 5.10
C VAL A 36 13.26 12.65 3.64
N ALA A 37 13.77 11.68 2.90
CA ALA A 37 13.44 11.44 1.52
C ALA A 37 12.53 10.21 1.38
N ASP A 38 11.85 10.19 0.25
CA ASP A 38 11.02 9.12 -0.27
C ASP A 38 11.42 8.82 -1.72
N ASN A 39 10.69 7.95 -2.42
CA ASN A 39 11.00 7.61 -3.81
C ASN A 39 10.91 8.81 -4.76
N MET A 40 10.05 9.78 -4.46
CA MET A 40 9.85 10.98 -5.28
C MET A 40 10.99 12.00 -5.08
N SER A 41 11.55 12.08 -3.88
CA SER A 41 12.48 13.14 -3.46
C SER A 41 13.95 12.70 -3.35
N LEU A 42 14.25 11.39 -3.25
CA LEU A 42 15.63 10.93 -3.08
C LEU A 42 16.52 11.22 -4.31
N GLY A 43 16.02 10.97 -5.52
CA GLY A 43 16.72 11.29 -6.77
C GLY A 43 17.11 12.78 -6.89
N PRO A 44 16.18 13.75 -6.75
CA PRO A 44 16.52 15.17 -6.85
C PRO A 44 17.41 15.65 -5.70
N LEU A 45 17.27 15.10 -4.48
CA LEU A 45 18.19 15.38 -3.37
C LEU A 45 19.62 14.90 -3.68
N ALA A 46 19.76 13.70 -4.25
CA ALA A 46 21.05 13.20 -4.71
C ALA A 46 21.65 14.09 -5.81
N ALA A 47 20.82 14.49 -6.80
CA ALA A 47 21.23 15.35 -7.90
C ALA A 47 21.71 16.75 -7.43
N SER A 48 21.14 17.28 -6.35
CA SER A 48 21.53 18.59 -5.78
C SER A 48 22.98 18.63 -5.30
N GLY A 49 23.51 17.50 -4.82
CA GLY A 49 24.83 17.40 -4.23
C GLY A 49 25.01 18.13 -2.90
N GLU A 50 23.95 18.62 -2.25
CA GLU A 50 24.04 19.36 -0.98
C GLU A 50 24.36 18.44 0.23
N HIS A 51 24.22 17.13 0.03
CA HIS A 51 24.35 16.09 1.04
C HIS A 51 25.49 15.13 0.64
N ASP A 52 26.33 14.75 1.60
CA ASP A 52 27.41 13.76 1.40
C ASP A 52 27.03 12.37 1.95
N THR A 53 25.98 12.28 2.77
CA THR A 53 25.60 11.06 3.49
C THR A 53 24.13 10.69 3.25
N LEU A 54 23.87 9.41 3.02
CA LEU A 54 22.53 8.82 2.93
C LEU A 54 22.40 7.68 3.94
N ILE A 55 21.39 7.75 4.80
CA ILE A 55 21.01 6.69 5.75
C ILE A 55 19.76 6.01 5.24
N CYS A 56 19.90 4.76 4.82
CA CYS A 56 18.80 3.89 4.41
C CYS A 56 18.32 3.08 5.62
N LEU A 57 17.05 3.22 6.00
CA LEU A 57 16.43 2.52 7.13
C LEU A 57 15.58 1.32 6.68
N ASP A 58 15.31 0.40 7.60
CA ASP A 58 14.40 -0.76 7.50
C ASP A 58 14.99 -1.97 6.75
N ALA A 59 15.26 -1.80 5.46
CA ALA A 59 15.79 -2.79 4.52
C ALA A 59 14.81 -3.88 4.05
N GLN A 60 13.54 -3.87 4.47
CA GLN A 60 12.55 -4.88 4.05
C GLN A 60 12.21 -4.87 2.55
N ARG A 61 12.14 -3.69 1.91
CA ARG A 61 11.64 -3.54 0.53
C ARG A 61 12.48 -2.55 -0.28
N ILE A 62 13.80 -2.74 -0.29
CA ILE A 62 14.73 -1.81 -0.94
C ILE A 62 14.46 -1.71 -2.44
N ASN A 63 14.21 -0.49 -2.93
CA ASN A 63 14.29 -0.19 -4.37
C ASN A 63 15.77 -0.17 -4.80
N LEU A 64 16.29 -1.34 -5.18
CA LEU A 64 17.71 -1.52 -5.52
C LEU A 64 18.15 -0.64 -6.70
N GLN A 65 17.27 -0.42 -7.67
CA GLN A 65 17.57 0.39 -8.85
C GLN A 65 17.69 1.87 -8.47
N LEU A 66 16.86 2.36 -7.55
CA LEU A 66 17.00 3.71 -6.99
C LEU A 66 18.31 3.87 -6.22
N ILE A 67 18.64 2.89 -5.37
CA ILE A 67 19.90 2.91 -4.63
C ILE A 67 21.11 2.93 -5.59
N ARG A 68 21.10 2.10 -6.64
CA ARG A 68 22.14 2.12 -7.69
C ARG A 68 22.21 3.46 -8.42
N ARG A 69 21.06 4.07 -8.72
CA ARG A 69 20.97 5.39 -9.37
C ARG A 69 21.59 6.49 -8.53
N VAL A 70 21.33 6.52 -7.22
CA VAL A 70 21.81 7.62 -6.35
C VAL A 70 23.17 7.38 -5.72
N ARG A 71 23.66 6.13 -5.72
CA ARG A 71 24.93 5.74 -5.09
C ARG A 71 26.13 6.64 -5.42
N PRO A 72 26.36 7.07 -6.67
CA PRO A 72 27.53 7.90 -7.00
C PRO A 72 27.45 9.34 -6.45
N ALA A 73 26.26 9.82 -6.07
CA ALA A 73 26.07 11.16 -5.54
C ALA A 73 26.46 11.31 -4.07
N PHE A 74 26.48 10.20 -3.32
CA PHE A 74 26.79 10.18 -1.89
C PHE A 74 28.20 9.65 -1.63
N LYS A 75 28.95 10.34 -0.75
CA LYS A 75 30.26 9.88 -0.30
C LYS A 75 30.15 8.72 0.69
N THR A 76 29.11 8.70 1.51
CA THR A 76 28.87 7.65 2.50
C THR A 76 27.41 7.20 2.44
N MET A 77 27.20 5.91 2.19
CA MET A 77 25.90 5.27 2.25
C MET A 77 25.85 4.27 3.39
N ILE A 78 24.86 4.43 4.25
CA ILE A 78 24.66 3.63 5.46
C ILE A 78 23.35 2.88 5.31
N LEU A 79 23.34 1.57 5.52
CA LEU A 79 22.12 0.77 5.68
C LEU A 79 21.92 0.48 7.17
N TRP A 80 20.71 0.67 7.71
CA TRP A 80 20.34 0.24 9.04
C TRP A 80 19.12 -0.69 8.95
N THR A 81 19.36 -2.00 9.13
CA THR A 81 18.34 -3.05 9.00
C THR A 81 17.50 -3.14 10.27
N PHE A 82 16.18 -3.28 10.12
CA PHE A 82 15.23 -3.33 11.25
C PHE A 82 14.63 -4.73 11.48
N GLU A 83 14.73 -5.62 10.49
CA GLU A 83 14.17 -6.98 10.52
C GLU A 83 15.23 -8.06 10.33
N ASP A 84 16.51 -7.78 10.59
CA ASP A 84 17.46 -8.87 10.76
C ASP A 84 17.10 -9.65 12.05
N PRO A 85 17.27 -10.99 12.09
CA PRO A 85 17.91 -11.85 11.09
C PRO A 85 16.98 -12.33 9.96
N PHE A 86 15.71 -11.94 9.98
CA PHE A 86 14.69 -12.49 9.10
C PHE A 86 14.83 -12.04 7.64
N MET A 87 15.41 -10.87 7.41
CA MET A 87 15.77 -10.36 6.08
C MET A 87 17.26 -10.49 5.77
N ARG A 88 18.03 -11.21 6.60
CA ARG A 88 19.51 -11.26 6.53
C ARG A 88 20.01 -11.61 5.13
N ASP A 89 19.51 -12.70 4.55
CA ASP A 89 20.04 -13.21 3.28
C ASP A 89 19.83 -12.19 2.16
N PHE A 90 18.63 -11.60 2.06
CA PHE A 90 18.32 -10.49 1.15
C PHE A 90 19.21 -9.27 1.41
N ASN A 91 19.41 -8.88 2.67
CA ASN A 91 20.22 -7.71 3.02
C ASN A 91 21.70 -7.92 2.71
N VAL A 92 22.25 -9.10 2.97
CA VAL A 92 23.65 -9.47 2.71
C VAL A 92 23.95 -9.46 1.22
N GLU A 93 23.04 -9.97 0.38
CA GLU A 93 23.18 -9.92 -1.08
C GLU A 93 23.30 -8.48 -1.60
N ASN A 94 22.62 -7.53 -0.94
CA ASN A 94 22.54 -6.13 -1.35
C ASN A 94 23.52 -5.19 -0.61
N ALA A 95 24.26 -5.70 0.39
CA ALA A 95 25.20 -4.94 1.20
C ALA A 95 26.38 -4.32 0.41
N HIS A 96 26.64 -4.80 -0.82
CA HIS A 96 27.65 -4.24 -1.70
C HIS A 96 27.36 -2.79 -2.13
N LEU A 97 26.09 -2.35 -2.09
CA LEU A 97 25.66 -0.99 -2.41
C LEU A 97 25.96 0.03 -1.30
N PHE A 98 26.26 -0.43 -0.08
CA PHE A 98 26.45 0.40 1.10
C PHE A 98 27.90 0.37 1.58
N ASP A 99 28.33 1.44 2.22
CA ASP A 99 29.66 1.54 2.84
C ASP A 99 29.65 0.91 4.23
N TYR A 100 28.57 1.11 4.98
CA TYR A 100 28.35 0.57 6.32
C TYR A 100 26.97 -0.07 6.42
N VAL A 101 26.89 -1.19 7.16
CA VAL A 101 25.63 -1.85 7.47
C VAL A 101 25.50 -1.96 8.99
N PHE A 102 24.48 -1.34 9.54
CA PHE A 102 24.07 -1.47 10.92
C PHE A 102 22.93 -2.48 11.00
N THR A 103 23.05 -3.46 11.88
CA THR A 103 22.04 -4.48 12.06
C THR A 103 21.45 -4.44 13.46
N ASN A 104 20.13 -4.61 13.54
CA ASN A 104 19.41 -4.71 14.81
C ASN A 104 19.64 -6.06 15.51
N ASP A 105 20.26 -7.03 14.83
CA ASP A 105 20.54 -8.37 15.37
C ASP A 105 22.06 -8.66 15.38
N PRO A 106 22.65 -8.96 16.54
CA PRO A 106 24.09 -9.10 16.68
C PRO A 106 24.64 -10.29 15.90
N SER A 107 23.88 -11.38 15.75
CA SER A 107 24.29 -12.56 14.99
C SER A 107 24.50 -12.26 13.51
N CYS A 108 23.90 -11.16 13.00
CA CYS A 108 23.98 -10.79 11.59
C CYS A 108 25.21 -9.94 11.24
N ALA A 109 25.88 -9.32 12.21
CA ALA A 109 26.93 -8.33 11.94
C ALA A 109 28.10 -8.93 11.13
N GLU A 110 28.52 -10.16 11.44
CA GLU A 110 29.64 -10.82 10.75
C GLU A 110 29.32 -11.20 9.30
N TYR A 111 28.04 -11.41 8.96
CA TYR A 111 27.60 -11.76 7.60
C TYR A 111 27.87 -10.65 6.58
N TYR A 112 28.01 -9.41 7.04
CA TYR A 112 28.30 -8.24 6.20
C TYR A 112 29.82 -8.01 5.98
N ARG A 113 30.66 -9.03 6.22
CA ARG A 113 32.08 -9.14 5.77
C ARG A 113 32.94 -7.89 6.04
N GLY A 114 32.87 -7.37 7.26
CA GLY A 114 33.68 -6.23 7.73
C GLY A 114 33.00 -4.85 7.60
N LYS A 115 31.83 -4.76 6.96
CA LYS A 115 30.99 -3.54 6.96
C LYS A 115 29.91 -3.55 8.05
N GLY A 116 29.68 -4.71 8.66
CA GLY A 116 28.59 -4.95 9.59
C GLY A 116 28.90 -4.49 11.00
N HIS A 117 27.96 -3.76 11.59
CA HIS A 117 28.03 -3.29 12.96
C HIS A 117 26.72 -3.59 13.67
N TYR A 118 26.80 -4.20 14.85
CA TYR A 118 25.61 -4.34 15.69
C TYR A 118 25.20 -2.97 16.24
N LEU A 119 23.95 -2.58 15.98
CA LEU A 119 23.35 -1.36 16.50
C LEU A 119 21.84 -1.59 16.69
N PRO A 120 21.40 -1.91 17.93
CA PRO A 120 20.01 -2.17 18.19
C PRO A 120 19.16 -0.92 17.96
N LEU A 121 17.89 -1.13 17.63
CA LEU A 121 16.90 -0.06 17.66
C LEU A 121 16.72 0.49 19.08
N ALA A 122 15.99 1.59 19.20
CA ALA A 122 16.00 2.41 20.41
C ALA A 122 14.63 3.07 20.63
N ALA A 123 14.52 3.89 21.68
CA ALA A 123 13.33 4.68 21.96
C ALA A 123 13.53 6.16 21.60
N SER A 124 12.43 6.88 21.36
CA SER A 124 12.43 8.35 21.18
C SER A 124 11.69 9.02 22.32
N ARG A 125 12.30 10.04 22.91
CA ARG A 125 11.67 10.86 23.96
C ARG A 125 10.38 11.52 23.48
N SER A 126 10.40 12.06 22.25
CA SER A 126 9.28 12.78 21.66
C SER A 126 8.05 11.93 21.34
N ILE A 127 8.18 10.61 21.36
CA ILE A 127 7.10 9.68 20.99
C ILE A 127 6.74 8.82 22.21
N HIS A 128 7.73 8.23 22.88
CA HIS A 128 7.52 7.17 23.87
C HIS A 128 7.58 7.65 25.32
N GLU A 129 8.22 8.79 25.64
CA GLU A 129 8.39 9.22 27.04
C GLU A 129 7.03 9.54 27.68
N ARG A 130 6.76 8.90 28.81
CA ARG A 130 5.59 9.15 29.67
C ARG A 130 6.01 9.17 31.12
N LYS A 131 5.31 9.91 31.96
CA LYS A 131 5.54 9.85 33.40
C LYS A 131 5.12 8.47 33.92
N VAL A 132 5.95 7.84 34.76
CA VAL A 132 5.59 6.58 35.43
C VAL A 132 4.36 6.82 36.34
N ARG A 133 3.25 6.15 36.02
CA ARG A 133 2.02 6.19 36.83
C ARG A 133 2.18 5.46 38.16
N ALA A 134 1.47 5.91 39.19
CA ALA A 134 1.36 5.15 40.43
C ALA A 134 0.46 3.92 40.21
N ALA A 135 0.66 2.86 41.00
CA ALA A 135 -0.09 1.61 40.83
C ALA A 135 -1.61 1.74 41.08
N GLY A 136 -2.08 2.82 41.70
CA GLY A 136 -3.51 3.13 41.85
C GLY A 136 -4.13 3.85 40.66
N ASP A 137 -3.30 4.37 39.74
CA ASP A 137 -3.72 5.23 38.62
C ASP A 137 -3.66 4.48 37.26
N VAL A 138 -3.54 3.15 37.31
CA VAL A 138 -3.49 2.28 36.12
C VAL A 138 -4.89 1.73 35.79
N ASP A 139 -5.23 1.79 34.51
CA ASP A 139 -6.54 1.42 33.98
C ASP A 139 -6.64 -0.08 33.72
N TYR A 140 -5.50 -0.74 33.51
CA TYR A 140 -5.40 -2.16 33.19
C TYR A 140 -4.37 -2.86 34.08
N ASP A 141 -4.55 -4.16 34.29
CA ASP A 141 -3.63 -4.99 35.06
C ASP A 141 -2.58 -5.62 34.13
N ILE A 142 -2.99 -6.11 32.96
CA ILE A 142 -2.10 -6.74 31.97
C ILE A 142 -2.37 -6.15 30.58
N PHE A 143 -1.30 -5.72 29.90
CA PHE A 143 -1.33 -5.27 28.52
C PHE A 143 -0.42 -6.08 27.61
N PHE A 144 -0.92 -6.38 26.41
CA PHE A 144 -0.13 -6.93 25.32
C PHE A 144 -0.59 -6.35 23.99
N ALA A 145 0.37 -6.06 23.10
CA ALA A 145 0.06 -5.65 21.74
C ALA A 145 1.08 -6.21 20.74
N GLY A 146 0.59 -6.89 19.71
CA GLY A 146 1.41 -7.46 18.66
C GLY A 146 0.68 -8.49 17.81
N THR A 147 1.27 -8.85 16.68
CA THR A 147 0.76 -9.94 15.85
C THR A 147 0.84 -11.28 16.60
N MET A 148 -0.19 -12.11 16.45
CA MET A 148 -0.37 -13.34 17.22
C MET A 148 0.25 -14.55 16.53
N TRP A 149 1.56 -14.70 16.71
CA TRP A 149 2.28 -15.91 16.31
C TRP A 149 1.86 -17.10 17.20
N PRO A 150 1.95 -18.35 16.73
CA PRO A 150 1.47 -19.52 17.47
C PRO A 150 1.98 -19.61 18.92
N ASN A 151 3.27 -19.32 19.15
CA ASN A 151 3.87 -19.31 20.49
C ASN A 151 3.20 -18.27 21.41
N ARG A 152 2.89 -17.08 20.89
CA ARG A 152 2.23 -16.00 21.64
C ARG A 152 0.78 -16.34 21.98
N VAL A 153 0.07 -17.02 21.08
CA VAL A 153 -1.30 -17.50 21.34
C VAL A 153 -1.29 -18.47 22.52
N HIS A 154 -0.36 -19.42 22.52
CA HIS A 154 -0.21 -20.37 23.62
C HIS A 154 0.05 -19.66 24.96
N THR A 155 1.09 -18.82 25.05
CA THR A 155 1.45 -18.11 26.28
C THR A 155 0.31 -17.20 26.78
N LEU A 156 -0.32 -16.44 25.88
CA LEU A 156 -1.35 -15.49 26.27
C LEU A 156 -2.64 -16.17 26.77
N ARG A 157 -3.04 -17.30 26.19
CA ARG A 157 -4.19 -18.09 26.69
C ARG A 157 -3.94 -18.60 28.12
N HIS A 158 -2.71 -19.04 28.41
CA HIS A 158 -2.32 -19.45 29.77
C HIS A 158 -2.28 -18.27 30.75
N VAL A 159 -1.80 -17.09 30.33
CA VAL A 159 -1.85 -15.87 31.15
C VAL A 159 -3.29 -15.48 31.48
N ILE A 160 -4.20 -15.53 30.50
CA ILE A 160 -5.63 -15.22 30.71
C ILE A 160 -6.24 -16.21 31.71
N ALA A 161 -5.96 -17.52 31.56
CA ALA A 161 -6.41 -18.55 32.48
C ALA A 161 -5.83 -18.38 33.91
N ALA A 162 -4.59 -17.89 34.02
CA ALA A 162 -3.93 -17.65 35.30
C ALA A 162 -4.47 -16.43 36.04
N PHE A 163 -4.98 -15.42 35.32
CA PHE A 163 -5.47 -14.14 35.86
C PHE A 163 -6.89 -13.79 35.38
N PRO A 164 -7.92 -14.58 35.73
CA PRO A 164 -9.28 -14.42 35.21
C PRO A 164 -9.98 -13.11 35.60
N GLU A 165 -9.56 -12.49 36.70
CA GLU A 165 -10.11 -11.22 37.21
C GLU A 165 -9.30 -9.99 36.77
N ALA A 166 -8.21 -10.18 36.01
CA ALA A 166 -7.39 -9.06 35.56
C ALA A 166 -8.12 -8.22 34.53
N ARG A 167 -8.02 -6.89 34.64
CA ARG A 167 -8.45 -5.95 33.61
C ARG A 167 -7.45 -6.02 32.46
N LEU A 168 -7.81 -6.71 31.38
CA LEU A 168 -6.93 -6.93 30.22
C LEU A 168 -7.08 -5.82 29.18
N LYS A 169 -5.96 -5.46 28.55
CA LYS A 169 -5.94 -4.69 27.29
C LYS A 169 -5.10 -5.42 26.25
N LEU A 170 -5.76 -6.01 25.26
CA LEU A 170 -5.11 -6.83 24.24
C LEU A 170 -5.31 -6.21 22.85
N ILE A 171 -4.22 -5.99 22.11
CA ILE A 171 -4.24 -5.46 20.74
C ILE A 171 -3.53 -6.45 19.82
N CYS A 172 -4.33 -7.21 19.08
CA CYS A 172 -3.91 -8.41 18.39
C CYS A 172 -4.25 -8.28 16.90
N PRO A 173 -3.60 -7.38 16.14
CA PRO A 173 -3.92 -7.15 14.74
C PRO A 173 -3.82 -8.44 13.93
N GLY A 174 -4.77 -8.63 13.02
CA GLY A 174 -4.73 -9.76 12.10
C GLY A 174 -3.59 -9.72 11.10
N ASN A 175 -3.20 -10.89 10.63
CA ASN A 175 -2.27 -11.11 9.54
C ASN A 175 -2.84 -12.26 8.69
N GLU A 176 -3.03 -12.02 7.40
CA GLU A 176 -3.58 -13.02 6.46
C GLU A 176 -2.69 -14.25 6.28
N TYR A 177 -1.39 -14.13 6.58
CA TYR A 177 -0.42 -15.22 6.53
C TYR A 177 -0.31 -15.99 7.85
N LEU A 178 -1.19 -15.71 8.81
CA LEU A 178 -1.24 -16.40 10.10
C LEU A 178 -2.61 -17.02 10.35
N PRO A 179 -2.64 -18.07 11.20
CA PRO A 179 -3.90 -18.63 11.66
C PRO A 179 -4.84 -17.56 12.27
N PRO A 180 -6.16 -17.67 12.01
CA PRO A 180 -7.15 -16.94 12.78
C PRO A 180 -6.97 -17.09 14.30
N LEU A 181 -7.44 -16.10 15.06
CA LEU A 181 -7.33 -16.11 16.52
C LEU A 181 -8.39 -17.06 17.08
N PRO A 182 -8.05 -17.87 18.10
CA PRO A 182 -9.03 -18.61 18.88
C PRO A 182 -10.15 -17.70 19.41
N ALA A 183 -11.35 -18.26 19.59
CA ALA A 183 -12.57 -17.50 19.86
C ALA A 183 -12.50 -16.74 21.20
N ASP A 184 -11.93 -17.37 22.22
CA ASP A 184 -11.71 -16.79 23.56
C ASP A 184 -10.83 -15.52 23.50
N LEU A 185 -9.75 -15.57 22.72
CA LEU A 185 -8.84 -14.44 22.56
C LEU A 185 -9.40 -13.37 21.62
N SER A 186 -10.07 -13.79 20.55
CA SER A 186 -10.77 -12.94 19.58
C SER A 186 -11.80 -12.03 20.27
N ALA A 187 -12.54 -12.56 21.24
CA ALA A 187 -13.54 -11.82 22.02
C ALA A 187 -12.94 -10.76 22.95
N LEU A 188 -11.70 -10.96 23.41
CA LEU A 188 -11.00 -10.08 24.36
C LEU A 188 -10.10 -9.04 23.68
N ALA A 189 -9.70 -9.28 22.43
CA ALA A 189 -8.67 -8.51 21.75
C ALA A 189 -9.19 -7.56 20.66
N ILE A 190 -8.56 -6.39 20.55
CA ILE A 190 -8.73 -5.50 19.41
C ILE A 190 -7.94 -6.08 18.23
N GLN A 191 -8.63 -6.54 17.19
CA GLN A 191 -8.02 -7.24 16.06
C GLN A 191 -7.52 -6.35 14.91
N ARG A 192 -7.30 -5.07 15.22
CA ARG A 192 -6.78 -4.07 14.27
C ARG A 192 -5.62 -3.30 14.87
N PRO A 193 -4.69 -2.78 14.04
CA PRO A 193 -3.66 -1.88 14.52
C PRO A 193 -4.28 -0.66 15.21
N VAL A 194 -3.57 -0.10 16.18
CA VAL A 194 -3.87 1.20 16.78
C VAL A 194 -2.76 2.19 16.41
N SER A 195 -3.00 3.48 16.60
CA SER A 195 -1.91 4.46 16.50
C SER A 195 -0.80 4.12 17.48
N HIS A 196 0.45 4.40 17.10
CA HIS A 196 1.59 4.11 17.96
C HIS A 196 1.51 4.88 19.30
N GLU A 197 0.95 6.08 19.30
CA GLU A 197 0.69 6.86 20.51
C GLU A 197 -0.28 6.14 21.45
N ALA A 198 -1.38 5.59 20.94
CA ALA A 198 -2.31 4.81 21.73
C ALA A 198 -1.65 3.53 22.30
N PHE A 199 -0.79 2.86 21.51
CA PHE A 199 -0.01 1.71 21.99
C PHE A 199 0.86 2.07 23.21
N ILE A 200 1.57 3.21 23.17
CA ILE A 200 2.39 3.70 24.28
C ILE A 200 1.52 4.08 25.50
N ASP A 201 0.39 4.75 25.28
CA ASP A 201 -0.50 5.16 26.36
C ASP A 201 -1.15 3.97 27.05
N PHE A 202 -1.56 2.94 26.30
CA PHE A 202 -2.07 1.70 26.88
C PHE A 202 -1.01 0.99 27.72
N ALA A 203 0.24 0.91 27.25
CA ALA A 203 1.32 0.35 28.06
C ALA A 203 1.55 1.12 29.37
N ASN A 204 1.58 2.46 29.30
CA ASN A 204 1.76 3.32 30.49
C ASN A 204 0.58 3.19 31.48
N ALA A 205 -0.63 2.97 30.96
CA ALA A 205 -1.85 2.76 31.73
C ALA A 205 -1.99 1.35 32.32
N SER A 206 -0.99 0.47 32.17
CA SER A 206 -1.03 -0.91 32.65
C SER A 206 -0.11 -1.18 33.83
N ALA A 207 -0.55 -2.05 34.75
CA ALA A 207 0.28 -2.50 35.86
C ALA A 207 1.48 -3.31 35.34
N VAL A 208 1.23 -4.24 34.42
CA VAL A 208 2.23 -5.06 33.72
C VAL A 208 2.03 -4.97 32.21
N THR A 209 3.12 -4.78 31.47
CA THR A 209 3.16 -4.95 30.01
C THR A 209 3.97 -6.18 29.66
N LEU A 210 3.40 -7.05 28.83
CA LEU A 210 4.05 -8.26 28.34
C LEU A 210 4.78 -7.97 27.02
N THR A 211 6.03 -8.41 26.91
CA THR A 211 6.82 -8.35 25.68
C THR A 211 7.20 -9.78 25.30
N MET A 212 6.58 -10.31 24.24
CA MET A 212 6.86 -11.67 23.74
C MET A 212 7.56 -11.57 22.38
N PHE A 213 8.62 -12.35 22.16
CA PHE A 213 9.27 -12.43 20.85
C PHE A 213 8.59 -13.46 19.95
N ARG A 214 8.79 -13.31 18.63
CA ARG A 214 8.20 -14.24 17.66
C ARG A 214 9.06 -15.49 17.58
N ASP A 215 8.41 -16.64 17.49
CA ASP A 215 9.03 -17.91 17.13
C ASP A 215 8.25 -18.54 15.99
N TYR A 216 8.43 -18.00 14.79
CA TYR A 216 7.77 -18.50 13.59
C TYR A 216 8.45 -17.96 12.33
N ALA A 217 8.82 -18.86 11.42
CA ALA A 217 9.35 -18.48 10.10
C ALA A 217 8.17 -18.28 9.13
N SER A 218 7.76 -17.03 8.92
CA SER A 218 6.80 -16.70 7.85
C SER A 218 7.37 -16.98 6.45
N HIS A 219 8.70 -16.85 6.30
CA HIS A 219 9.48 -17.10 5.08
C HIS A 219 10.88 -17.58 5.51
N GLY A 220 11.51 -18.50 4.75
CA GLY A 220 12.83 -19.06 5.08
C GLY A 220 12.85 -20.02 6.28
N ASP A 221 14.05 -20.24 6.83
CA ASP A 221 14.34 -21.21 7.92
C ASP A 221 14.62 -20.55 9.29
N VAL A 222 14.74 -19.22 9.35
CA VAL A 222 15.04 -18.49 10.60
C VAL A 222 13.74 -18.06 11.28
N SER A 223 13.41 -18.67 12.42
CA SER A 223 12.17 -18.38 13.17
C SER A 223 12.35 -17.37 14.32
N GLN A 224 13.58 -17.12 14.78
CA GLN A 224 13.88 -16.34 15.99
C GLN A 224 14.98 -15.29 15.79
N ALA A 225 14.89 -14.19 16.53
CA ALA A 225 15.95 -13.18 16.68
C ALA A 225 16.83 -13.50 17.89
N THR A 226 18.05 -12.95 17.94
CA THR A 226 19.04 -13.16 19.01
C THR A 226 19.21 -11.96 19.95
N ALA A 227 18.50 -10.85 19.69
CA ALA A 227 18.46 -9.66 20.54
C ALA A 227 17.05 -9.00 20.56
N PRO A 228 16.73 -8.19 21.58
CA PRO A 228 15.42 -7.54 21.68
C PRO A 228 15.20 -6.47 20.62
N GLY A 229 13.99 -6.45 20.05
CA GLY A 229 13.51 -5.41 19.15
C GLY A 229 13.15 -4.09 19.84
N PRO A 230 12.71 -3.07 19.09
CA PRO A 230 12.56 -1.70 19.58
C PRO A 230 11.58 -1.59 20.74
N ARG A 231 10.45 -2.33 20.68
CA ARG A 231 9.38 -2.31 21.69
C ARG A 231 9.88 -2.51 23.11
N PHE A 232 10.94 -3.29 23.31
CA PHE A 232 11.55 -3.48 24.63
C PHE A 232 12.00 -2.15 25.25
N TYR A 233 12.66 -1.30 24.48
CA TYR A 233 13.13 0.02 24.91
C TYR A 233 11.98 1.04 24.94
N GLU A 234 11.05 0.97 23.99
CA GLU A 234 9.92 1.90 23.88
C GLU A 234 8.99 1.81 25.09
N LEU A 235 8.68 0.58 25.51
CA LEU A 235 7.81 0.30 26.65
C LEU A 235 8.47 0.68 27.99
N ALA A 236 9.79 0.49 28.10
CA ALA A 236 10.55 0.99 29.24
C ALA A 236 10.49 2.52 29.30
N LEU A 237 10.68 3.21 28.17
CA LEU A 237 10.57 4.67 28.12
C LEU A 237 9.13 5.18 28.36
N ALA A 238 8.12 4.39 28.02
CA ALA A 238 6.72 4.63 28.38
C ALA A 238 6.44 4.50 29.88
N GLY A 239 7.42 4.08 30.70
CA GLY A 239 7.25 3.91 32.13
C GLY A 239 6.39 2.70 32.49
N ALA A 240 6.39 1.67 31.63
CA ALA A 240 5.72 0.39 31.88
C ALA A 240 6.65 -0.55 32.68
N ALA A 241 6.07 -1.33 33.59
CA ALA A 241 6.77 -2.48 34.19
C ALA A 241 6.63 -3.68 33.26
N GLN A 242 7.76 -4.24 32.81
CA GLN A 242 7.78 -5.23 31.75
C GLN A 242 8.06 -6.64 32.27
N VAL A 243 7.27 -7.60 31.77
CA VAL A 243 7.61 -9.03 31.77
C VAL A 243 7.96 -9.40 30.34
N VAL A 244 9.14 -9.98 30.15
CA VAL A 244 9.67 -10.29 28.84
C VAL A 244 9.79 -11.80 28.70
N GLU A 245 9.08 -12.37 27.73
CA GLU A 245 9.23 -13.78 27.35
C GLU A 245 10.22 -13.86 26.20
N ALA A 246 11.36 -14.51 26.43
CA ALA A 246 12.37 -14.70 25.40
C ALA A 246 13.02 -16.10 25.46
N PRO A 247 13.24 -16.73 24.29
CA PRO A 247 13.91 -18.04 24.21
C PRO A 247 15.38 -17.95 24.66
N GLU A 248 15.98 -19.09 25.03
CA GLU A 248 17.40 -19.17 25.43
C GLU A 248 18.38 -18.75 24.33
N SER A 249 17.96 -18.79 23.07
CA SER A 249 18.72 -18.25 21.92
C SER A 249 18.96 -16.73 22.01
N MET A 250 18.16 -16.01 22.80
CA MET A 250 18.34 -14.59 23.08
C MET A 250 19.08 -14.43 24.42
N GLU A 251 20.38 -14.13 24.33
CA GLU A 251 21.29 -14.05 25.48
C GLU A 251 20.80 -13.02 26.52
N SER A 252 20.83 -13.39 27.81
CA SER A 252 20.34 -12.55 28.92
C SER A 252 21.00 -11.16 28.97
N ARG A 253 22.26 -11.06 28.55
CA ARG A 253 23.05 -9.82 28.58
C ARG A 253 22.36 -8.64 27.88
N TYR A 254 21.57 -8.88 26.84
CA TYR A 254 20.87 -7.79 26.11
C TYR A 254 19.64 -7.27 26.86
N PHE A 255 19.10 -8.06 27.79
CA PHE A 255 17.99 -7.65 28.67
C PHE A 255 18.51 -7.00 29.95
N ASP A 256 19.67 -7.42 30.43
CA ASP A 256 20.35 -6.87 31.61
C ASP A 256 20.79 -5.41 31.41
N GLU A 257 20.82 -4.91 30.16
CA GLU A 257 21.05 -3.50 29.83
C GLU A 257 19.91 -2.57 30.29
N VAL A 258 18.70 -3.11 30.53
CA VAL A 258 17.53 -2.35 31.00
C VAL A 258 17.11 -2.86 32.37
N ASP A 259 17.50 -2.12 33.42
CA ASP A 259 17.21 -2.46 34.81
C ASP A 259 15.70 -2.59 35.06
N GLY A 260 15.32 -3.49 35.97
CA GLY A 260 13.93 -3.64 36.40
C GLY A 260 13.05 -4.47 35.46
N THR A 261 13.60 -4.98 34.35
CA THR A 261 12.98 -5.98 33.49
C THR A 261 12.89 -7.34 34.18
N LEU A 262 11.77 -8.06 34.03
CA LEU A 262 11.63 -9.44 34.50
C LEU A 262 11.61 -10.39 33.30
N LEU A 263 12.71 -11.12 33.09
CA LEU A 263 12.90 -12.06 31.98
C LEU A 263 12.39 -13.46 32.35
N ALA A 264 11.53 -14.03 31.52
CA ALA A 264 11.02 -15.39 31.62
C ALA A 264 11.43 -16.22 30.39
N ARG A 265 11.75 -17.50 30.62
CA ARG A 265 12.14 -18.47 29.58
C ARG A 265 11.03 -19.43 29.18
N ASP A 266 9.98 -19.51 29.99
CA ASP A 266 8.79 -20.33 29.74
C ASP A 266 7.51 -19.63 30.22
N THR A 267 6.36 -20.18 29.84
CA THR A 267 5.03 -19.68 30.21
C THR A 267 4.83 -19.56 31.72
N ARG A 268 5.40 -20.47 32.52
CA ARG A 268 5.30 -20.45 33.98
C ARG A 268 6.03 -19.26 34.57
N GLY A 269 7.27 -19.02 34.14
CA GLY A 269 8.04 -17.84 34.56
C GLY A 269 7.34 -16.53 34.19
N VAL A 270 6.65 -16.48 33.05
CA VAL A 270 5.82 -15.31 32.67
C VAL A 270 4.72 -15.08 33.70
N ILE A 271 3.96 -16.13 34.05
CA ILE A 271 2.88 -16.06 35.04
C ILE A 271 3.41 -15.65 36.42
N ASP A 272 4.51 -16.25 36.89
CA ASP A 272 5.12 -15.93 38.19
C ASP A 272 5.56 -14.46 38.29
N HIS A 273 6.17 -13.94 37.22
CA HIS A 273 6.58 -12.54 37.16
C HIS A 273 5.41 -11.57 37.11
N ILE A 274 4.35 -11.89 36.36
CA ILE A 274 3.11 -11.11 36.37
C ILE A 274 2.51 -11.09 37.77
N ALA A 275 2.36 -12.26 38.43
CA ALA A 275 1.81 -12.37 39.77
C ALA A 275 2.62 -11.56 40.80
N ARG A 276 3.95 -11.60 40.69
CA ARG A 276 4.87 -10.83 41.56
C ARG A 276 4.71 -9.31 41.39
N LEU A 277 4.52 -8.83 40.16
CA LEU A 277 4.31 -7.40 39.91
C LEU A 277 2.92 -6.92 40.34
N LEU A 278 1.88 -7.72 40.11
CA LEU A 278 0.51 -7.39 40.52
C LEU A 278 0.35 -7.36 42.04
N SER A 279 1.00 -8.30 42.76
CA SER A 279 0.96 -8.37 44.23
C SER A 279 1.84 -7.33 44.93
N ASN A 280 2.88 -6.79 44.26
CA ASN A 280 3.82 -5.86 44.87
C ASN A 280 3.91 -4.52 44.12
N ARG A 281 3.06 -3.56 44.54
CA ARG A 281 2.99 -2.19 43.99
C ARG A 281 4.33 -1.44 44.05
N SER A 282 5.11 -1.65 45.12
CA SER A 282 6.42 -0.99 45.24
C SER A 282 7.43 -1.57 44.25
N LEU A 283 7.42 -2.89 44.04
CA LEU A 283 8.29 -3.54 43.06
C LEU A 283 7.93 -3.06 41.65
N ARG A 284 6.66 -3.09 41.27
CA ARG A 284 6.18 -2.58 39.97
C ARG A 284 6.69 -1.18 39.70
N ARG A 285 6.51 -0.25 40.65
CA ARG A 285 6.95 1.13 40.49
C ARG A 285 8.47 1.25 40.36
N LYS A 286 9.23 0.49 41.16
CA LYS A 286 10.70 0.46 41.09
C LYS A 286 11.17 -0.08 39.73
N SER A 287 10.58 -1.17 39.26
CA SER A 287 10.87 -1.77 37.94
C SER A 287 10.64 -0.78 36.80
N ALA A 288 9.48 -0.11 36.76
CA ALA A 288 9.17 0.88 35.73
C ALA A 288 10.11 2.09 35.74
N ILE A 289 10.45 2.62 36.93
CA ILE A 289 11.39 3.75 37.06
C ILE A 289 12.80 3.34 36.63
N ALA A 290 13.26 2.15 37.06
CA ALA A 290 14.58 1.65 36.71
C ALA A 290 14.72 1.48 35.19
N GLY A 291 13.75 0.80 34.55
CA GLY A 291 13.79 0.57 33.10
C GLY A 291 13.73 1.87 32.30
N GLN A 292 12.86 2.80 32.68
CA GLN A 292 12.80 4.13 32.05
C GLN A 292 14.12 4.89 32.18
N LYS A 293 14.76 4.83 33.35
CA LYS A 293 16.05 5.48 33.60
C LYS A 293 17.15 4.88 32.71
N SER A 294 17.28 3.55 32.66
CA SER A 294 18.29 2.89 31.81
C SER A 294 18.12 3.27 30.34
N VAL A 295 16.88 3.32 29.85
CA VAL A 295 16.62 3.73 28.45
C VAL A 295 16.96 5.19 28.19
N LEU A 296 16.61 6.11 29.09
CA LEU A 296 16.98 7.52 28.98
C LEU A 296 18.50 7.73 28.95
N GLU A 297 19.25 6.92 29.69
CA GLU A 297 20.71 7.05 29.81
C GLU A 297 21.46 6.39 28.63
N GLN A 298 20.92 5.31 28.03
CA GLN A 298 21.71 4.48 27.11
C GLN A 298 20.98 3.96 25.86
N HIS A 299 19.64 4.02 25.78
CA HIS A 299 18.86 3.39 24.69
C HIS A 299 17.93 4.36 23.94
N LEU A 300 18.36 5.61 23.76
CA LEU A 300 17.72 6.57 22.87
C LEU A 300 18.31 6.51 21.45
N TYR A 301 17.50 6.89 20.46
CA TYR A 301 17.97 7.05 19.08
C TYR A 301 19.12 8.06 18.95
N ASP A 302 19.18 9.07 19.82
CA ASP A 302 20.30 10.01 19.97
C ASP A 302 21.64 9.26 20.17
N HIS A 303 21.66 8.28 21.07
CA HIS A 303 22.85 7.46 21.33
C HIS A 303 23.23 6.60 20.14
N ARG A 304 22.23 6.05 19.42
CA ARG A 304 22.46 5.22 18.24
C ARG A 304 23.04 6.02 17.09
N LEU A 305 22.51 7.23 16.86
CA LEU A 305 23.00 8.13 15.82
C LEU A 305 24.39 8.69 16.15
N GLN A 306 24.67 9.02 17.41
CA GLN A 306 26.02 9.40 17.83
C GLN A 306 27.01 8.24 17.60
N ARG A 307 26.64 7.02 18.00
CA ARG A 307 27.48 5.84 17.77
C ARG A 307 27.70 5.57 16.29
N MET A 308 26.67 5.73 15.47
CA MET A 308 26.76 5.63 14.01
C MET A 308 27.72 6.69 13.45
N ALA A 309 27.65 7.93 13.92
CA ALA A 309 28.57 8.99 13.50
C ALA A 309 30.02 8.68 13.89
N ASP A 310 30.25 8.20 15.11
CA ASP A 310 31.58 7.83 15.61
C ASP A 310 32.21 6.67 14.81
N ILE A 311 31.40 5.67 14.43
CA ILE A 311 31.86 4.52 13.65
C ILE A 311 32.16 4.92 12.20
N THR A 312 31.27 5.70 11.59
CA THR A 312 31.35 5.97 10.15
C THR A 312 32.26 7.15 9.79
N GLY A 313 32.46 8.10 10.72
CA GLY A 313 33.13 9.37 10.44
C GLY A 313 32.42 10.21 9.38
N ALA A 314 31.14 9.94 9.11
CA ALA A 314 30.38 10.55 8.02
C ALA A 314 30.07 12.03 8.29
N ASN A 315 29.89 12.82 7.22
CA ASN A 315 29.56 14.23 7.33
C ASN A 315 28.04 14.47 7.31
N PHE A 316 27.47 14.71 8.49
CA PHE A 316 26.06 15.01 8.67
C PHE A 316 25.66 16.49 8.46
N GLY A 317 26.54 17.43 8.05
CA GLY A 317 26.20 18.87 7.79
C GLY A 317 25.98 19.34 6.33
N ARG A 318 25.16 20.39 6.09
CA ARG A 318 24.76 20.92 4.75
C ARG A 318 25.85 21.71 4.06
N ARG A 319 26.00 21.49 2.74
CA ARG A 319 26.63 22.47 1.86
C ARG A 319 25.56 23.40 1.29
N SER A 320 25.81 24.71 1.30
CA SER A 320 24.97 25.63 0.54
C SER A 320 24.99 25.25 -0.95
N ARG A 321 23.92 25.60 -1.68
CA ARG A 321 23.87 25.33 -3.12
C ARG A 321 25.00 26.05 -3.86
N GLU A 322 25.41 27.25 -3.43
CA GLU A 322 26.53 27.97 -4.03
C GLU A 322 27.87 27.23 -3.85
N ASP A 323 28.05 26.54 -2.71
CA ASP A 323 29.27 25.79 -2.41
C ASP A 323 29.38 24.45 -3.14
N VAL A 324 28.29 23.96 -3.75
CA VAL A 324 28.32 22.73 -4.55
C VAL A 324 28.76 23.09 -5.98
N PRO A 325 30.00 22.75 -6.39
CA PRO A 325 30.50 23.13 -7.70
C PRO A 325 29.65 22.46 -8.78
N LEU A 326 29.32 23.22 -9.84
CA LEU A 326 28.81 22.64 -11.07
C LEU A 326 29.83 21.64 -11.61
N ILE A 327 29.36 20.62 -12.32
CA ILE A 327 30.23 19.67 -13.02
C ILE A 327 30.86 20.41 -14.21
N SER A 328 31.95 21.13 -13.95
CA SER A 328 32.61 22.06 -14.90
C SER A 328 33.33 21.33 -16.04
N ASN A 329 33.78 20.09 -15.80
CA ASN A 329 34.39 19.20 -16.79
C ASN A 329 33.57 17.93 -16.95
N ARG A 330 32.34 18.05 -17.49
CA ARG A 330 31.58 16.86 -17.89
C ARG A 330 32.41 16.08 -18.92
N ARG A 331 32.67 14.80 -18.64
CA ARG A 331 33.38 13.90 -19.59
C ARG A 331 32.60 13.69 -20.90
N ARG A 332 31.30 14.02 -20.90
CA ARG A 332 30.37 13.90 -22.04
C ARG A 332 29.52 15.15 -22.18
N ARG A 333 28.96 15.34 -23.39
CA ARG A 333 27.89 16.31 -23.65
C ARG A 333 26.70 16.10 -22.71
N LEU A 334 25.96 17.17 -22.44
CA LEU A 334 24.67 17.07 -21.75
C LEU A 334 23.74 16.16 -22.53
N ARG A 335 23.08 15.21 -21.87
CA ARG A 335 22.07 14.37 -22.51
C ARG A 335 20.69 14.90 -22.17
N VAL A 336 19.98 15.36 -23.19
CA VAL A 336 18.64 15.94 -23.07
C VAL A 336 17.65 15.02 -23.77
N LEU A 337 16.65 14.55 -23.02
CA LEU A 337 15.50 13.82 -23.56
C LEU A 337 14.34 14.80 -23.79
N MET A 338 13.98 15.01 -25.06
CA MET A 338 12.80 15.81 -25.41
C MET A 338 11.56 14.93 -25.43
N CYS A 339 10.61 15.16 -24.51
CA CYS A 339 9.32 14.49 -24.51
C CYS A 339 8.35 15.24 -25.44
N THR A 340 7.86 14.57 -26.48
CA THR A 340 7.08 15.19 -27.56
C THR A 340 6.13 14.20 -28.23
N HIS A 341 5.05 14.70 -28.80
CA HIS A 341 4.05 13.89 -29.51
C HIS A 341 4.44 13.56 -30.97
N SER A 342 5.37 14.32 -31.55
CA SER A 342 5.85 14.12 -32.93
C SER A 342 7.26 14.69 -33.15
N THR A 343 7.85 14.38 -34.31
CA THR A 343 9.12 14.94 -34.81
C THR A 343 9.03 15.18 -36.33
N ILE A 344 10.02 15.86 -36.92
CA ILE A 344 10.13 16.04 -38.38
C ILE A 344 10.28 14.73 -39.17
N HIS A 345 10.58 13.62 -38.49
CA HIS A 345 10.71 12.29 -39.09
C HIS A 345 9.37 11.52 -39.12
N GLU A 346 8.31 12.08 -38.54
CA GLU A 346 6.97 11.51 -38.51
C GLU A 346 6.08 12.10 -39.63
N GLN A 347 4.96 11.44 -39.95
CA GLN A 347 4.10 11.84 -41.08
C GLN A 347 3.32 13.16 -40.84
N ALA A 348 3.09 13.53 -39.58
CA ALA A 348 2.35 14.73 -39.20
C ALA A 348 3.17 15.57 -38.22
N TRP A 349 3.56 16.78 -38.64
CA TRP A 349 4.37 17.71 -37.86
C TRP A 349 3.93 19.17 -38.11
N GLY A 350 4.32 20.06 -37.19
CA GLY A 350 4.03 21.49 -37.21
C GLY A 350 5.22 22.31 -36.69
N GLY A 351 4.93 23.46 -36.07
CA GLY A 351 5.97 24.44 -35.67
C GLY A 351 6.87 23.96 -34.53
N VAL A 352 6.38 23.09 -33.65
CA VAL A 352 7.15 22.57 -32.50
C VAL A 352 8.27 21.64 -32.97
N GLU A 353 8.02 20.80 -33.97
CA GLU A 353 8.98 19.86 -34.52
C GLU A 353 10.13 20.57 -35.25
N VAL A 354 9.81 21.65 -35.97
CA VAL A 354 10.82 22.52 -36.61
C VAL A 354 11.68 23.21 -35.55
N TYR A 355 11.05 23.72 -34.48
CA TYR A 355 11.75 24.28 -33.33
C TYR A 355 12.71 23.26 -32.68
N GLN A 356 12.27 22.03 -32.45
CA GLN A 356 13.10 20.95 -31.90
C GLN A 356 14.32 20.64 -32.79
N GLN A 357 14.12 20.51 -34.10
CA GLN A 357 15.21 20.25 -35.06
C GLN A 357 16.24 21.38 -35.05
N MET A 358 15.78 22.63 -35.00
CA MET A 358 16.64 23.80 -34.93
C MET A 358 17.50 23.78 -33.67
N LEU A 359 16.92 23.47 -32.50
CA LEU A 359 17.68 23.31 -31.25
C LEU A 359 18.75 22.22 -31.34
N CYS A 360 18.40 21.08 -31.96
CA CYS A 360 19.37 19.99 -32.18
C CYS A 360 20.57 20.44 -33.02
N GLY A 361 20.33 21.27 -34.04
CA GLY A 361 21.40 21.84 -34.87
C GLY A 361 22.25 22.86 -34.12
N LEU A 362 21.62 23.79 -33.40
CA LEU A 362 22.31 24.89 -32.70
C LEU A 362 23.17 24.39 -31.53
N LEU A 363 22.65 23.45 -30.74
CA LEU A 363 23.27 23.01 -29.49
C LEU A 363 23.98 21.66 -29.58
N GLY A 364 24.05 21.04 -30.76
CA GLY A 364 24.62 19.70 -30.95
C GLY A 364 26.10 19.53 -30.56
N ARG A 365 26.84 20.64 -30.40
CA ARG A 365 28.22 20.64 -29.88
C ARG A 365 28.29 20.39 -28.37
N ASP A 366 27.35 20.97 -27.62
CA ASP A 366 27.31 20.94 -26.15
C ASP A 366 26.32 19.89 -25.62
N VAL A 367 25.32 19.54 -26.42
CA VAL A 367 24.17 18.71 -26.06
C VAL A 367 24.01 17.53 -27.03
N GLU A 368 23.68 16.37 -26.48
CA GLU A 368 23.24 15.19 -27.20
C GLU A 368 21.73 15.01 -26.96
N PHE A 369 20.94 15.17 -28.02
CA PHE A 369 19.47 15.12 -27.95
C PHE A 369 18.89 13.77 -28.32
N PHE A 370 17.83 13.41 -27.61
CA PHE A 370 16.99 12.24 -27.84
C PHE A 370 15.53 12.65 -27.77
N TYR A 371 14.64 11.84 -28.36
CA TYR A 371 13.20 12.03 -28.29
C TYR A 371 12.53 10.87 -27.57
N TRP A 372 11.58 11.19 -26.70
CA TRP A 372 10.58 10.25 -26.18
C TRP A 372 9.26 10.49 -26.89
N LEU A 373 8.78 9.47 -27.61
CA LEU A 373 7.58 9.54 -28.45
C LEU A 373 6.56 8.50 -27.98
N ARG A 374 5.28 8.87 -27.97
CA ARG A 374 4.17 7.93 -27.73
C ARG A 374 3.13 7.98 -28.84
N ARG A 375 2.85 6.82 -29.46
CA ARG A 375 1.81 6.67 -30.49
C ARG A 375 1.17 5.29 -30.44
N GLY A 376 -0.16 5.24 -30.42
CA GLY A 376 -0.90 3.97 -30.33
C GLY A 376 -0.43 3.13 -29.14
N HIS A 377 -0.04 1.88 -29.41
CA HIS A 377 0.36 0.91 -28.39
C HIS A 377 1.86 0.86 -28.09
N HIS A 378 2.62 1.92 -28.36
CA HIS A 378 4.06 1.90 -28.07
C HIS A 378 4.65 3.29 -27.77
N CYS A 379 5.68 3.26 -26.93
CA CYS A 379 6.61 4.36 -26.71
C CYS A 379 7.94 4.06 -27.43
N ARG A 380 8.57 5.10 -27.99
CA ARG A 380 9.85 4.99 -28.71
C ARG A 380 10.85 5.98 -28.14
N LEU A 381 12.06 5.49 -27.86
CA LEU A 381 13.23 6.31 -27.63
C LEU A 381 14.01 6.42 -28.94
N THR A 382 14.22 7.64 -29.44
CA THR A 382 14.94 7.87 -30.69
C THR A 382 16.07 8.89 -30.53
N THR A 383 17.08 8.80 -31.40
CA THR A 383 18.12 9.83 -31.51
C THR A 383 17.59 11.08 -32.23
N ALA A 384 18.29 12.21 -32.12
CA ALA A 384 17.96 13.43 -32.88
C ALA A 384 17.85 13.22 -34.41
N ALA A 385 18.56 12.23 -34.96
CA ALA A 385 18.54 11.86 -36.37
C ALA A 385 17.35 10.95 -36.75
N GLY A 386 16.44 10.65 -35.82
CA GLY A 386 15.27 9.80 -36.07
C GLY A 386 15.54 8.29 -35.98
N ARG A 387 16.78 7.87 -35.65
CA ARG A 387 17.09 6.44 -35.44
C ARG A 387 16.47 5.96 -34.13
N GLU A 388 15.63 4.93 -34.20
CA GLU A 388 15.10 4.23 -33.03
C GLU A 388 16.25 3.58 -32.24
N VAL A 389 16.28 3.85 -30.95
CA VAL A 389 17.23 3.28 -29.99
C VAL A 389 16.57 2.10 -29.29
N GLU A 390 15.34 2.30 -28.84
CA GLU A 390 14.54 1.31 -28.11
C GLU A 390 13.04 1.59 -28.28
N ARG A 391 12.24 0.54 -28.14
CA ARG A 391 10.78 0.57 -28.23
C ARG A 391 10.17 -0.22 -27.08
N PHE A 392 9.10 0.33 -26.51
CA PHE A 392 8.37 -0.23 -25.38
C PHE A 392 6.90 -0.38 -25.77
N ASP A 393 6.31 -1.55 -25.59
CA ASP A 393 4.89 -1.75 -25.84
C ASP A 393 4.07 -1.30 -24.61
N VAL A 394 3.04 -0.49 -24.86
CA VAL A 394 2.16 0.08 -23.82
C VAL A 394 0.71 0.08 -24.29
N PRO A 395 -0.29 0.08 -23.39
CA PRO A 395 -1.69 0.27 -23.78
C PRO A 395 -1.90 1.62 -24.49
N GLU A 396 -2.89 1.67 -25.39
CA GLU A 396 -3.27 2.93 -26.02
C GLU A 396 -4.08 3.78 -25.03
N VAL A 397 -3.79 5.08 -25.00
CA VAL A 397 -4.53 6.08 -24.21
C VAL A 397 -4.95 7.23 -25.12
N GLY A 398 -6.06 7.89 -24.75
CA GLY A 398 -6.51 9.09 -25.44
C GLY A 398 -5.49 10.23 -25.36
N TRP A 399 -5.43 11.09 -26.39
CA TRP A 399 -4.46 12.20 -26.50
C TRP A 399 -4.44 13.11 -25.26
N MET A 400 -5.60 13.34 -24.66
CA MET A 400 -5.84 14.41 -23.67
C MET A 400 -6.21 13.85 -22.29
N ASP A 401 -6.23 12.53 -22.13
CA ASP A 401 -6.99 11.92 -21.05
C ASP A 401 -6.12 11.35 -19.94
N ALA A 402 -4.87 10.98 -20.23
CA ALA A 402 -3.99 10.25 -19.31
C ALA A 402 -3.42 11.17 -18.21
N MET A 403 -3.78 10.89 -16.96
CA MET A 403 -3.13 11.49 -15.78
C MET A 403 -1.95 10.63 -15.32
N CYS A 404 -2.20 9.36 -15.04
CA CYS A 404 -1.20 8.36 -14.72
C CYS A 404 -1.32 7.17 -15.68
N ASP A 405 -0.19 6.62 -16.10
CA ASP A 405 -0.14 5.43 -16.96
C ASP A 405 1.10 4.59 -16.64
N ALA A 406 0.95 3.62 -15.73
CA ALA A 406 2.07 2.85 -15.19
C ALA A 406 2.99 2.22 -16.26
N PRO A 407 2.48 1.61 -17.36
CA PRO A 407 3.32 1.09 -18.43
C PRO A 407 4.24 2.15 -19.07
N GLU A 408 3.72 3.34 -19.40
CA GLU A 408 4.56 4.43 -19.92
C GLU A 408 5.50 4.97 -18.85
N GLU A 409 5.01 5.21 -17.63
CA GLU A 409 5.80 5.75 -16.51
C GLU A 409 7.04 4.89 -16.23
N MET A 410 6.84 3.58 -16.14
CA MET A 410 7.92 2.62 -15.87
C MET A 410 8.93 2.58 -17.03
N ALA A 411 8.46 2.55 -18.28
CA ALA A 411 9.32 2.55 -19.47
C ALA A 411 10.11 3.86 -19.59
N PHE A 412 9.46 4.99 -19.34
CA PHE A 412 10.06 6.32 -19.36
C PHE A 412 11.11 6.48 -18.25
N SER A 413 10.77 6.05 -17.03
CA SER A 413 11.70 6.00 -15.90
C SER A 413 12.95 5.18 -16.26
N SER A 414 12.76 4.01 -16.88
CA SER A 414 13.85 3.11 -17.24
C SER A 414 14.77 3.75 -18.26
N ALA A 415 14.21 4.39 -19.29
CA ALA A 415 14.97 5.11 -20.30
C ALA A 415 15.83 6.24 -19.68
N ILE A 416 15.29 6.99 -18.71
CA ILE A 416 16.02 8.05 -18.00
C ILE A 416 17.23 7.50 -17.25
N SER A 417 17.04 6.45 -16.47
CA SER A 417 18.10 5.91 -15.64
C SER A 417 19.12 5.07 -16.41
N GLN A 418 18.71 4.34 -17.44
CA GLN A 418 19.59 3.47 -18.24
C GLN A 418 20.51 4.29 -19.16
N TYR A 419 19.94 5.27 -19.86
CA TYR A 419 20.70 6.15 -20.76
C TYR A 419 21.33 7.35 -20.05
N ASN A 420 21.07 7.49 -18.75
CA ASN A 420 21.59 8.52 -17.86
C ASN A 420 21.30 9.94 -18.40
N PHE A 421 20.02 10.20 -18.71
CA PHE A 421 19.58 11.53 -19.12
C PHE A 421 19.80 12.53 -17.99
N ASP A 422 20.41 13.67 -18.32
CA ASP A 422 20.66 14.75 -17.36
C ASP A 422 19.43 15.63 -17.21
N ILE A 423 18.71 15.82 -18.31
CA ILE A 423 17.59 16.73 -18.42
C ILE A 423 16.49 16.06 -19.23
N VAL A 424 15.25 16.25 -18.79
CA VAL A 424 14.06 15.98 -19.58
C VAL A 424 13.42 17.32 -19.92
N HIS A 425 13.31 17.61 -21.21
CA HIS A 425 12.65 18.80 -21.73
C HIS A 425 11.30 18.45 -22.34
N PHE A 426 10.23 18.74 -21.62
CA PHE A 426 8.87 18.56 -22.08
C PHE A 426 8.51 19.64 -23.10
N GLN A 427 8.23 19.20 -24.33
CA GLN A 427 7.74 20.04 -25.42
C GLN A 427 6.22 19.95 -25.52
N HIS A 428 5.66 18.77 -25.26
CA HIS A 428 4.23 18.53 -25.30
C HIS A 428 3.89 17.29 -24.46
N LEU A 429 2.72 17.29 -23.81
CA LEU A 429 2.23 16.13 -23.03
C LEU A 429 1.04 15.41 -23.67
N GLY A 430 0.58 15.84 -24.84
CA GLY A 430 -0.40 15.09 -25.63
C GLY A 430 0.08 13.67 -25.93
N HIS A 431 -0.82 12.70 -25.77
CA HIS A 431 -0.59 11.25 -25.71
C HIS A 431 0.20 10.73 -24.50
N HIS A 432 0.86 11.58 -23.73
CA HIS A 432 1.66 11.20 -22.59
C HIS A 432 0.89 11.36 -21.27
N ALA A 433 1.26 10.61 -20.24
CA ALA A 433 0.74 10.81 -18.90
C ALA A 433 1.18 12.18 -18.31
N LEU A 434 0.27 12.88 -17.63
CA LEU A 434 0.62 14.11 -16.91
C LEU A 434 1.62 13.87 -15.76
N SER A 435 1.78 12.63 -15.29
CA SER A 435 2.73 12.24 -14.24
C SER A 435 4.20 12.25 -14.68
N LEU A 436 4.50 12.23 -15.99
CA LEU A 436 5.88 12.06 -16.48
C LEU A 436 6.89 13.10 -15.94
N PRO A 437 6.57 14.40 -15.77
CA PRO A 437 7.50 15.35 -15.16
C PRO A 437 7.85 15.00 -13.70
N ILE A 438 6.92 14.41 -12.94
CA ILE A 438 7.17 13.91 -11.59
C ILE A 438 8.12 12.71 -11.65
N ILE A 439 7.86 11.76 -12.57
CA ILE A 439 8.73 10.59 -12.78
C ILE A 439 10.15 10.99 -13.21
N ALA A 440 10.28 11.97 -14.10
CA ALA A 440 11.57 12.50 -14.53
C ALA A 440 12.34 13.12 -13.36
N LYS A 441 11.65 13.93 -12.54
CA LYS A 441 12.28 14.56 -11.37
C LYS A 441 12.68 13.54 -10.31
N ALA A 442 11.84 12.53 -10.06
CA ALA A 442 12.13 11.42 -9.13
C ALA A 442 13.36 10.60 -9.55
N ASN A 443 13.62 10.48 -10.86
CA ASN A 443 14.86 9.90 -11.41
C ASN A 443 16.12 10.76 -11.20
N GLY A 444 15.95 11.97 -10.66
CA GLY A 444 17.00 12.96 -10.42
C GLY A 444 17.38 13.81 -11.63
N ALA A 445 16.61 13.76 -12.73
CA ALA A 445 16.87 14.60 -13.90
C ALA A 445 16.41 16.06 -13.66
N GLY A 446 17.05 17.00 -14.32
CA GLY A 446 16.54 18.37 -14.44
C GLY A 446 15.29 18.38 -15.33
N VAL A 447 14.26 19.13 -14.96
CA VAL A 447 12.98 19.16 -15.70
C VAL A 447 12.72 20.55 -16.25
N VAL A 448 12.68 20.65 -17.58
CA VAL A 448 12.35 21.89 -18.31
C VAL A 448 11.03 21.68 -19.05
N PHE A 449 10.16 22.69 -19.03
CA PHE A 449 8.88 22.64 -19.74
C PHE A 449 8.75 23.85 -20.68
N SER A 450 8.52 23.64 -21.97
CA SER A 450 8.16 24.69 -22.92
C SER A 450 6.64 24.74 -23.10
N ALA A 451 6.01 25.86 -22.71
CA ALA A 451 4.56 26.06 -22.84
C ALA A 451 4.20 26.50 -24.27
N HIS A 452 4.18 25.55 -25.21
CA HIS A 452 3.83 25.80 -26.62
C HIS A 452 2.33 25.99 -26.86
N ASP A 453 1.49 25.57 -25.91
CA ASP A 453 0.03 25.67 -25.94
C ASP A 453 -0.53 25.88 -24.52
N PHE A 454 -1.86 26.02 -24.41
CA PHE A 454 -2.54 26.20 -23.13
C PHE A 454 -3.09 24.89 -22.55
N TRP A 455 -2.54 23.73 -22.94
CA TRP A 455 -2.96 22.44 -22.37
C TRP A 455 -2.82 22.46 -20.85
N LEU A 456 -1.73 22.97 -20.29
CA LEU A 456 -1.60 23.06 -18.82
C LEU A 456 -2.75 23.84 -18.16
N VAL A 457 -3.30 24.84 -18.85
CA VAL A 457 -4.39 25.71 -18.35
C VAL A 457 -5.77 25.09 -18.52
N SER A 458 -6.02 24.38 -19.62
CA SER A 458 -7.35 23.84 -19.92
C SER A 458 -7.27 22.54 -20.70
N ALA A 459 -8.26 21.67 -20.45
CA ALA A 459 -8.51 20.54 -21.33
C ALA A 459 -8.88 20.93 -22.78
N ARG A 460 -9.09 22.21 -23.10
CA ARG A 460 -9.15 22.71 -24.46
C ARG A 460 -7.95 23.62 -24.67
N TYR A 461 -6.87 23.09 -25.25
CA TYR A 461 -5.57 23.78 -25.36
C TYR A 461 -5.60 25.11 -26.14
N ASN A 462 -6.69 25.38 -26.84
CA ASN A 462 -6.93 26.64 -27.55
C ASN A 462 -7.78 27.65 -26.76
N LEU A 463 -8.22 27.30 -25.54
CA LEU A 463 -9.03 28.16 -24.67
C LEU A 463 -10.39 28.60 -25.24
N LEU A 464 -10.84 27.97 -26.32
CA LEU A 464 -12.15 28.25 -26.90
C LEU A 464 -13.21 27.42 -26.18
N ASN A 465 -14.32 28.06 -25.79
CA ASN A 465 -15.46 27.38 -25.20
C ASN A 465 -16.24 26.54 -26.25
N HIS A 466 -17.37 25.98 -25.85
CA HIS A 466 -18.19 25.12 -26.72
C HIS A 466 -18.84 25.86 -27.91
N GLU A 467 -18.99 27.18 -27.84
CA GLU A 467 -19.42 28.05 -28.94
C GLU A 467 -18.26 28.64 -29.77
N LEU A 468 -17.04 28.12 -29.61
CA LEU A 468 -15.82 28.60 -30.28
C LEU A 468 -15.49 30.06 -29.97
N ARG A 469 -15.79 30.51 -28.74
CA ARG A 469 -15.47 31.86 -28.25
C ARG A 469 -14.39 31.79 -27.18
N TYR A 470 -13.50 32.78 -27.19
CA TYR A 470 -12.54 32.98 -26.13
C TYR A 470 -13.08 33.99 -25.11
N ASN A 471 -13.07 33.61 -23.84
CA ASN A 471 -13.34 34.48 -22.70
C ASN A 471 -12.32 34.18 -21.60
N GLU A 472 -11.44 35.13 -21.32
CA GLU A 472 -10.35 34.93 -20.36
C GLU A 472 -10.86 34.70 -18.92
N ASP A 473 -11.94 35.38 -18.52
CA ASP A 473 -12.52 35.21 -17.18
C ASP A 473 -13.11 33.81 -16.98
N GLU A 474 -13.70 33.24 -18.03
CA GLU A 474 -14.18 31.84 -18.02
C GLU A 474 -13.01 30.86 -17.92
N VAL A 475 -11.89 31.14 -18.60
CA VAL A 475 -10.68 30.31 -18.52
C VAL A 475 -10.09 30.32 -17.11
N LYS A 476 -10.07 31.47 -16.44
CA LYS A 476 -9.56 31.59 -15.06
C LYS A 476 -10.44 30.84 -14.06
N SER A 477 -11.75 30.81 -14.28
CA SER A 477 -12.70 30.13 -13.41
C SER A 477 -12.75 28.62 -13.64
N VAL A 478 -12.29 27.83 -12.66
CA VAL A 478 -12.43 26.36 -12.69
C VAL A 478 -13.89 25.91 -12.82
N VAL A 479 -14.83 26.66 -12.23
CA VAL A 479 -16.27 26.35 -12.29
C VAL A 479 -16.82 26.58 -13.71
N ALA A 480 -16.42 27.68 -14.36
CA ALA A 480 -16.85 27.94 -15.75
C ALA A 480 -16.26 26.90 -16.72
N ALA A 481 -15.02 26.48 -16.48
CA ALA A 481 -14.39 25.41 -17.23
C ALA A 481 -15.10 24.06 -17.03
N ASP A 482 -15.48 23.69 -15.80
CA ASP A 482 -16.26 22.47 -15.53
C ASP A 482 -17.63 22.51 -16.22
N ILE A 483 -18.33 23.65 -16.21
CA ILE A 483 -19.61 23.82 -16.94
C ILE A 483 -19.39 23.60 -18.45
N THR A 484 -18.32 24.18 -19.00
CA THR A 484 -17.97 24.04 -20.41
C THR A 484 -17.68 22.57 -20.77
N LEU A 485 -16.91 21.86 -19.95
CA LEU A 485 -16.59 20.44 -20.17
C LEU A 485 -17.81 19.54 -20.00
N LYS A 486 -18.68 19.83 -19.02
CA LYS A 486 -19.96 19.12 -18.86
C LYS A 486 -20.83 19.28 -20.10
N ALA A 487 -20.96 20.50 -20.61
CA ALA A 487 -21.80 20.81 -21.76
C ALA A 487 -21.22 20.26 -23.08
N ALA A 488 -19.91 20.36 -23.29
CA ALA A 488 -19.26 19.98 -24.54
C ALA A 488 -18.91 18.48 -24.64
N GLU A 489 -18.51 17.87 -23.53
CA GLU A 489 -17.84 16.57 -23.50
C GLU A 489 -18.44 15.59 -22.47
N GLY A 490 -19.47 16.01 -21.71
CA GLY A 490 -20.17 15.15 -20.75
C GLY A 490 -19.37 14.83 -19.47
N VAL A 491 -18.25 15.51 -19.22
CA VAL A 491 -17.42 15.31 -18.01
C VAL A 491 -18.18 15.80 -16.78
N GLU A 492 -18.21 15.00 -15.71
CA GLU A 492 -18.88 15.41 -14.46
C GLU A 492 -18.18 16.58 -13.76
N TYR A 493 -18.95 17.32 -12.95
CA TYR A 493 -18.42 18.46 -12.19
C TYR A 493 -17.21 18.04 -11.32
N GLY A 494 -16.18 18.89 -11.28
CA GLY A 494 -14.91 18.63 -10.60
C GLY A 494 -13.86 17.92 -11.45
N GLY A 495 -14.13 17.65 -12.74
CA GLY A 495 -13.14 17.11 -13.68
C GLY A 495 -11.97 18.06 -13.93
N GLU A 496 -12.25 19.34 -14.26
CA GLU A 496 -11.21 20.35 -14.43
C GLU A 496 -10.51 20.66 -13.11
N GLN A 497 -11.24 20.65 -11.98
CA GLN A 497 -10.65 20.82 -10.66
C GLN A 497 -9.60 19.72 -10.38
N THR A 498 -9.96 18.46 -10.62
CA THR A 498 -9.05 17.31 -10.46
C THR A 498 -7.82 17.46 -11.35
N ARG A 499 -8.04 17.83 -12.61
CA ARG A 499 -6.99 18.04 -13.60
C ARG A 499 -6.03 19.17 -13.19
N ARG A 500 -6.54 20.36 -12.86
CA ARG A 500 -5.73 21.51 -12.44
C ARG A 500 -4.99 21.24 -11.14
N ALA A 501 -5.60 20.54 -10.19
CA ALA A 501 -4.92 20.12 -8.96
C ALA A 501 -3.74 19.19 -9.27
N PHE A 502 -3.92 18.23 -10.18
CA PHE A 502 -2.84 17.35 -10.62
C PHE A 502 -1.74 18.11 -11.39
N VAL A 503 -2.11 19.02 -12.30
CA VAL A 503 -1.14 19.88 -13.01
C VAL A 503 -0.35 20.74 -12.01
N ALA A 504 -1.01 21.34 -11.01
CA ALA A 504 -0.33 22.11 -9.97
C ALA A 504 0.68 21.26 -9.19
N LEU A 505 0.33 20.01 -8.86
CA LEU A 505 1.25 19.06 -8.24
C LEU A 505 2.43 18.73 -9.16
N MET A 506 2.16 18.43 -10.43
CA MET A 506 3.17 18.14 -11.44
C MET A 506 4.16 19.31 -11.62
N LEU A 507 3.67 20.56 -11.65
CA LEU A 507 4.49 21.76 -11.82
C LEU A 507 5.48 21.97 -10.67
N GLN A 508 5.27 21.35 -9.50
CA GLN A 508 6.27 21.35 -8.43
C GLN A 508 7.55 20.60 -8.83
N SER A 509 7.46 19.64 -9.75
CA SER A 509 8.60 18.86 -10.27
C SER A 509 9.29 19.52 -11.46
N VAL A 510 8.73 20.61 -12.01
CA VAL A 510 9.37 21.41 -13.06
C VAL A 510 10.36 22.38 -12.43
N ASP A 511 11.61 22.38 -12.92
CA ASP A 511 12.67 23.29 -12.48
C ASP A 511 12.61 24.63 -13.20
N ALA A 512 12.37 24.60 -14.52
CA ALA A 512 12.22 25.78 -15.35
C ALA A 512 11.07 25.66 -16.36
N ILE A 513 10.28 26.72 -16.50
CA ILE A 513 9.20 26.83 -17.49
C ILE A 513 9.47 27.99 -18.46
N LEU A 514 9.28 27.72 -19.75
CA LEU A 514 9.58 28.63 -20.86
C LEU A 514 8.30 29.04 -21.57
N PHE A 515 8.10 30.35 -21.73
CA PHE A 515 6.93 30.94 -22.38
C PHE A 515 7.33 31.73 -23.63
N GLY A 516 6.41 31.72 -24.61
CA GLY A 516 6.54 32.53 -25.82
C GLY A 516 6.28 34.02 -25.58
N THR A 517 5.36 34.36 -24.68
CA THR A 517 4.97 35.76 -24.44
C THR A 517 4.67 36.03 -22.98
N LYS A 518 4.53 37.31 -22.65
CA LYS A 518 4.16 37.75 -21.30
C LYS A 518 2.73 37.33 -20.95
N HIS A 519 1.78 37.44 -21.87
CA HIS A 519 0.39 37.00 -21.64
C HIS A 519 0.29 35.51 -21.32
N SER A 520 0.96 34.64 -22.09
CA SER A 520 0.92 33.20 -21.82
C SER A 520 1.51 32.86 -20.44
N ARG A 521 2.60 33.53 -20.06
CA ARG A 521 3.17 33.45 -18.71
C ARG A 521 2.19 33.92 -17.65
N ASP A 522 1.72 35.16 -17.75
CA ASP A 522 0.92 35.82 -16.71
C ASP A 522 -0.41 35.08 -16.49
N LEU A 523 -1.10 34.63 -17.56
CA LEU A 523 -2.30 33.80 -17.45
C LEU A 523 -2.03 32.47 -16.72
N THR A 524 -0.91 31.81 -17.06
CA THR A 524 -0.54 30.53 -16.43
C THR A 524 -0.17 30.72 -14.96
N HIS A 525 0.53 31.81 -14.61
CA HIS A 525 0.85 32.16 -13.23
C HIS A 525 -0.38 32.54 -12.40
N GLU A 526 -1.36 33.23 -13.00
CA GLU A 526 -2.62 33.55 -12.32
C GLU A 526 -3.40 32.29 -11.93
N ILE A 527 -3.38 31.27 -12.80
CA ILE A 527 -4.02 29.97 -12.53
C ILE A 527 -3.17 29.10 -11.60
N TYR A 528 -1.84 29.17 -11.72
CA TYR A 528 -0.88 28.41 -10.92
C TYR A 528 0.14 29.34 -10.22
N PRO A 529 -0.25 30.01 -9.11
CA PRO A 529 0.63 30.95 -8.41
C PRO A 529 1.95 30.35 -7.91
N LEU A 530 2.03 29.02 -7.75
CA LEU A 530 3.26 28.32 -7.37
C LEU A 530 4.44 28.62 -8.33
N LEU A 531 4.15 28.99 -9.58
CA LEU A 531 5.16 29.33 -10.58
C LEU A 531 5.92 30.62 -10.26
N ASP A 532 5.40 31.49 -9.39
CA ASP A 532 6.11 32.68 -8.91
C ASP A 532 7.37 32.33 -8.09
N HIS A 533 7.46 31.09 -7.61
CA HIS A 533 8.62 30.55 -6.90
C HIS A 533 9.50 29.64 -7.76
N LYS A 534 9.26 29.59 -9.07
CA LYS A 534 9.99 28.76 -10.05
C LYS A 534 10.78 29.62 -11.02
N LEU A 535 11.74 29.01 -11.72
CA LEU A 535 12.40 29.67 -12.84
C LEU A 535 11.41 29.76 -14.00
N SER A 536 10.95 30.96 -14.32
CA SER A 536 9.93 31.22 -15.34
C SER A 536 10.43 32.29 -16.30
N TYR A 537 10.64 31.90 -17.56
CA TYR A 537 11.29 32.74 -18.57
C TYR A 537 10.36 33.04 -19.75
N VAL A 538 10.38 34.28 -20.24
CA VAL A 538 9.74 34.68 -21.49
C VAL A 538 10.84 34.85 -22.54
N LEU A 539 11.07 33.82 -23.36
CA LEU A 539 12.16 33.78 -24.34
C LEU A 539 11.65 33.98 -25.79
N GLY A 540 10.34 33.87 -26.00
CA GLY A 540 9.77 33.78 -27.34
C GLY A 540 9.98 32.41 -27.97
N ILE A 541 9.67 32.29 -29.26
CA ILE A 541 9.96 31.11 -30.07
C ILE A 541 10.82 31.55 -31.25
N PRO A 542 12.03 30.99 -31.41
CA PRO A 542 12.90 31.32 -32.53
C PRO A 542 12.30 30.84 -33.85
N SER A 543 12.42 31.66 -34.88
CA SER A 543 12.12 31.28 -36.26
C SER A 543 13.36 30.60 -36.88
N PRO A 544 13.19 29.62 -37.78
CA PRO A 544 14.31 29.01 -38.51
C PRO A 544 15.10 30.07 -39.28
N GLU A 545 16.41 30.15 -39.09
CA GLU A 545 17.26 31.06 -39.86
C GLU A 545 17.55 30.45 -41.24
N ASN A 546 17.29 31.23 -42.30
CA ASN A 546 17.74 30.88 -43.64
C ASN A 546 19.26 30.97 -43.73
N THR A 547 19.89 30.11 -44.53
CA THR A 547 21.34 30.16 -44.83
C THR A 547 21.79 31.50 -45.41
N VAL A 548 20.86 32.27 -45.99
CA VAL A 548 21.04 33.67 -46.36
C VAL A 548 20.03 34.50 -45.57
N PRO A 549 20.46 35.59 -44.88
CA PRO A 549 19.54 36.48 -44.20
C PRO A 549 18.49 37.01 -45.19
N VAL A 550 17.20 36.84 -44.87
CA VAL A 550 16.13 37.37 -45.73
C VAL A 550 16.22 38.89 -45.71
N ALA A 551 16.65 39.47 -46.82
CA ALA A 551 16.62 40.90 -47.01
C ALA A 551 15.16 41.35 -46.98
N ARG A 552 14.81 42.30 -46.11
CA ARG A 552 13.45 42.81 -46.01
C ARG A 552 13.02 43.42 -47.34
N LYS A 553 11.72 43.31 -47.65
CA LYS A 553 11.14 44.03 -48.78
C LYS A 553 11.46 45.52 -48.64
N PRO A 554 11.93 46.22 -49.69
CA PRO A 554 12.00 47.68 -49.66
C PRO A 554 10.60 48.27 -49.76
N TYR A 555 10.40 49.50 -49.26
CA TYR A 555 9.10 50.17 -49.42
C TYR A 555 8.84 50.50 -50.90
N GLU A 556 7.65 50.17 -51.37
CA GLU A 556 7.14 50.51 -52.71
C GLU A 556 5.79 51.23 -52.60
N PRO A 557 5.57 52.33 -53.34
CA PRO A 557 4.26 52.97 -53.45
C PRO A 557 3.25 52.06 -54.17
N LEU A 558 1.95 52.34 -54.01
CA LEU A 558 0.91 51.53 -54.68
C LEU A 558 0.74 51.92 -56.16
N ASP A 559 0.91 53.20 -56.51
CA ASP A 559 0.82 53.69 -57.89
C ASP A 559 -0.43 53.20 -58.67
N GLY A 560 -1.58 53.10 -57.98
CA GLY A 560 -2.85 52.66 -58.55
C GLY A 560 -3.08 51.14 -58.58
N ARG A 561 -2.11 50.33 -58.15
CA ARG A 561 -2.28 48.87 -57.98
C ARG A 561 -3.08 48.55 -56.70
N PRO A 562 -3.78 47.40 -56.64
CA PRO A 562 -4.46 46.96 -55.42
C PRO A 562 -3.46 46.74 -54.27
N LEU A 563 -3.91 46.97 -53.04
CA LEU A 563 -3.15 46.60 -51.85
C LEU A 563 -3.12 45.08 -51.74
N ARG A 564 -1.92 44.50 -51.67
CA ARG A 564 -1.75 43.04 -51.62
C ARG A 564 -1.66 42.57 -50.19
N ILE A 565 -2.45 41.56 -49.85
CA ILE A 565 -2.69 41.10 -48.49
C ILE A 565 -2.31 39.62 -48.39
N ALA A 566 -1.35 39.29 -47.54
CA ALA A 566 -0.99 37.91 -47.23
C ALA A 566 -1.80 37.38 -46.04
N ILE A 567 -2.36 36.18 -46.18
CA ILE A 567 -2.86 35.36 -45.08
C ILE A 567 -1.80 34.28 -44.85
N VAL A 568 -1.13 34.32 -43.69
CA VAL A 568 0.04 33.48 -43.43
C VAL A 568 -0.26 32.43 -42.35
N GLY A 569 -0.17 31.16 -42.74
CA GLY A 569 -0.43 29.99 -41.89
C GLY A 569 -1.64 29.19 -42.36
N ASN A 570 -2.03 28.18 -41.58
CA ASN A 570 -3.15 27.30 -41.95
C ASN A 570 -4.47 28.10 -42.02
N PHE A 571 -5.19 27.95 -43.14
CA PHE A 571 -6.49 28.56 -43.38
C PHE A 571 -7.60 27.66 -42.81
N LEU A 572 -7.94 27.90 -41.55
CA LEU A 572 -8.93 27.15 -40.79
C LEU A 572 -9.66 28.04 -39.79
N ARG A 573 -10.79 27.57 -39.27
CA ARG A 573 -11.71 28.38 -38.46
C ARG A 573 -11.02 29.10 -37.30
N THR A 574 -10.20 28.38 -36.53
CA THR A 574 -9.52 28.95 -35.36
C THR A 574 -8.46 30.01 -35.70
N LYS A 575 -8.01 30.06 -36.96
CA LYS A 575 -7.07 31.06 -37.50
C LYS A 575 -7.79 32.25 -38.17
N GLY A 576 -9.11 32.35 -38.02
CA GLY A 576 -9.90 33.48 -38.50
C GLY A 576 -10.43 33.33 -39.93
N ALA A 577 -10.43 32.12 -40.51
CA ALA A 577 -10.90 31.88 -41.87
C ALA A 577 -12.28 32.48 -42.17
N ASP A 578 -13.25 32.35 -41.26
CA ASP A 578 -14.60 32.92 -41.42
C ASP A 578 -14.56 34.44 -41.55
N THR A 579 -13.74 35.11 -40.73
CA THR A 579 -13.57 36.57 -40.78
C THR A 579 -12.91 36.99 -42.09
N ILE A 580 -11.93 36.22 -42.56
CA ILE A 580 -11.24 36.49 -43.83
C ILE A 580 -12.18 36.29 -45.02
N LEU A 581 -13.01 35.26 -45.03
CA LEU A 581 -13.99 35.04 -46.09
C LEU A 581 -15.02 36.17 -46.16
N SER A 582 -15.58 36.58 -45.01
CA SER A 582 -16.46 37.75 -44.96
C SER A 582 -15.75 39.02 -45.39
N LEU A 583 -14.47 39.19 -45.06
CA LEU A 583 -13.67 40.32 -45.53
C LEU A 583 -13.49 40.32 -47.05
N ILE A 584 -13.19 39.16 -47.65
CA ILE A 584 -13.05 39.00 -49.11
C ILE A 584 -14.36 39.37 -49.82
N GLU A 585 -15.51 39.05 -49.22
CA GLU A 585 -16.83 39.39 -49.77
C GLU A 585 -17.18 40.88 -49.63
N LEU A 586 -16.72 41.52 -48.56
CA LEU A 586 -16.95 42.95 -48.30
C LEU A 586 -15.99 43.87 -49.07
N ALA A 587 -14.77 43.39 -49.37
CA ALA A 587 -13.71 44.18 -50.00
C ALA A 587 -13.96 44.38 -51.51
N HIS A 588 -13.70 45.60 -52.01
CA HIS A 588 -13.79 45.86 -53.44
C HIS A 588 -12.66 45.14 -54.20
N PRO A 589 -12.96 44.32 -55.23
CA PRO A 589 -11.96 43.46 -55.88
C PRO A 589 -10.85 44.23 -56.61
N ASP A 590 -11.10 45.47 -57.04
CA ASP A 590 -10.09 46.34 -57.66
C ASP A 590 -9.16 47.03 -56.65
N HIS A 591 -9.52 47.04 -55.36
CA HIS A 591 -8.73 47.71 -54.32
C HIS A 591 -7.80 46.74 -53.58
N PHE A 592 -8.16 45.46 -53.54
CA PHE A 592 -7.52 44.47 -52.67
C PHE A 592 -7.28 43.14 -53.39
N GLU A 593 -6.06 42.62 -53.27
CA GLU A 593 -5.64 41.32 -53.78
C GLU A 593 -5.19 40.44 -52.60
N PHE A 594 -5.81 39.28 -52.43
CA PHE A 594 -5.59 38.37 -51.30
C PHE A 594 -4.73 37.17 -51.72
N HIS A 595 -3.71 36.86 -50.91
CA HIS A 595 -2.76 35.78 -51.12
C HIS A 595 -2.78 34.85 -49.90
N ILE A 596 -3.24 33.61 -50.07
CA ILE A 596 -3.35 32.62 -48.99
C ILE A 596 -2.14 31.69 -49.05
N PHE A 597 -1.31 31.75 -48.01
CA PHE A 597 -0.10 30.95 -47.83
C PHE A 597 -0.27 29.97 -46.67
N GLY A 598 -0.47 28.70 -46.99
CA GLY A 598 -0.63 27.62 -46.01
C GLY A 598 -1.62 26.55 -46.44
N TYR A 599 -1.81 25.56 -45.57
CA TYR A 599 -2.81 24.51 -45.77
C TYR A 599 -4.23 25.08 -45.67
N VAL A 600 -5.09 24.80 -46.64
CA VAL A 600 -6.51 25.13 -46.60
C VAL A 600 -7.27 23.92 -46.06
N HIS A 601 -8.03 24.11 -44.98
CA HIS A 601 -8.84 23.03 -44.42
C HIS A 601 -9.98 22.66 -45.39
N PRO A 602 -10.35 21.36 -45.52
CA PRO A 602 -11.30 20.90 -46.54
C PRO A 602 -12.66 21.60 -46.49
N GLU A 603 -13.10 22.04 -45.30
CA GLU A 603 -14.33 22.81 -45.10
C GLU A 603 -14.36 24.13 -45.92
N TYR A 604 -13.19 24.74 -46.14
CA TYR A 604 -13.07 26.02 -46.85
C TYR A 604 -12.62 25.89 -48.29
N ASP A 605 -12.09 24.72 -48.68
CA ASP A 605 -11.57 24.48 -50.03
C ASP A 605 -12.68 24.60 -51.08
N SER A 606 -13.86 24.06 -50.79
CA SER A 606 -15.03 24.19 -51.66
C SER A 606 -15.47 25.64 -51.84
N VAL A 607 -15.48 26.45 -50.78
CA VAL A 607 -15.91 27.85 -50.79
C VAL A 607 -14.92 28.74 -51.56
N LEU A 608 -13.61 28.52 -51.38
CA LEU A 608 -12.58 29.25 -52.10
C LEU A 608 -12.58 28.90 -53.60
N ASN A 609 -12.98 27.68 -53.96
CA ASN A 609 -13.03 27.22 -55.36
C ASN A 609 -14.41 27.40 -56.03
N ALA A 610 -15.49 27.69 -55.29
CA ALA A 610 -16.88 27.77 -55.79
C ALA A 610 -17.19 28.97 -56.72
N GLY A 611 -16.20 29.79 -57.06
CA GLY A 611 -16.30 30.82 -58.08
C GLY A 611 -14.92 31.40 -58.39
N ALA A 612 -14.63 31.67 -59.66
CA ALA A 612 -13.36 32.30 -60.04
C ALA A 612 -13.30 33.72 -59.45
N ARG A 613 -12.57 33.89 -58.35
CA ARG A 613 -12.28 35.19 -57.73
C ARG A 613 -10.90 35.66 -58.21
N PRO A 614 -10.81 36.52 -59.24
CA PRO A 614 -9.51 36.89 -59.83
C PRO A 614 -8.56 37.61 -58.85
N ASN A 615 -9.10 38.18 -57.76
CA ASN A 615 -8.36 38.87 -56.71
C ASN A 615 -7.98 37.97 -55.51
N VAL A 616 -8.16 36.64 -55.59
CA VAL A 616 -7.75 35.69 -54.54
C VAL A 616 -6.82 34.63 -55.13
N LYS A 617 -5.64 34.45 -54.53
CA LYS A 617 -4.62 33.49 -54.95
C LYS A 617 -4.26 32.55 -53.81
N VAL A 618 -4.31 31.25 -54.05
CA VAL A 618 -3.95 30.21 -53.07
C VAL A 618 -2.62 29.58 -53.47
N TYR A 619 -1.63 29.64 -52.58
CA TYR A 619 -0.27 29.15 -52.83
C TYR A 619 0.00 27.76 -52.24
N GLY A 620 -0.88 27.29 -51.35
CA GLY A 620 -0.67 26.03 -50.62
C GLY A 620 0.39 26.13 -49.52
N ARG A 621 0.87 24.97 -49.04
CA ARG A 621 1.95 24.90 -48.04
C ARG A 621 3.26 25.37 -48.66
N TYR A 622 3.99 26.24 -47.96
CA TYR A 622 5.36 26.64 -48.31
C TYR A 622 6.36 25.91 -47.41
N SER A 623 7.56 25.65 -47.92
CA SER A 623 8.62 24.98 -47.15
C SER A 623 9.29 25.94 -46.19
N VAL A 624 9.86 25.42 -45.10
CA VAL A 624 10.67 26.20 -44.16
C VAL A 624 11.81 26.88 -44.94
N GLY A 625 11.80 28.21 -44.97
CA GLY A 625 12.77 29.04 -45.65
C GLY A 625 12.36 29.60 -47.02
N GLU A 626 11.23 29.17 -47.59
CA GLU A 626 10.61 29.77 -48.79
C GLU A 626 9.75 31.00 -48.47
N ILE A 627 10.00 31.65 -47.33
CA ILE A 627 9.22 32.78 -46.83
C ILE A 627 9.32 34.03 -47.71
N GLU A 628 10.28 34.10 -48.65
CA GLU A 628 10.37 35.20 -49.60
C GLU A 628 9.13 35.35 -50.49
N ALA A 629 8.38 34.26 -50.71
CA ALA A 629 7.12 34.31 -51.45
C ALA A 629 6.10 35.28 -50.82
N LEU A 630 6.21 35.54 -49.50
CA LEU A 630 5.38 36.49 -48.78
C LEU A 630 5.60 37.94 -49.24
N LYS A 631 6.76 38.28 -49.81
CA LYS A 631 7.11 39.64 -50.27
C LYS A 631 6.21 40.15 -51.40
N VAL A 632 5.42 39.28 -52.03
CA VAL A 632 4.39 39.69 -52.99
C VAL A 632 3.36 40.63 -52.33
N ALA A 633 3.08 40.44 -51.04
CA ALA A 633 2.14 41.23 -50.27
C ALA A 633 2.78 42.50 -49.68
N ASP A 634 1.93 43.41 -49.22
CA ASP A 634 2.31 44.62 -48.47
C ASP A 634 1.86 44.53 -47.00
N VAL A 635 0.78 43.80 -46.75
CA VAL A 635 0.13 43.64 -45.45
C VAL A 635 -0.04 42.16 -45.15
N ALA A 636 0.04 41.76 -43.88
CA ALA A 636 -0.26 40.41 -43.43
C ALA A 636 -1.49 40.38 -42.50
N LEU A 637 -2.32 39.35 -42.59
CA LEU A 637 -3.45 39.11 -41.69
C LEU A 637 -3.18 37.90 -40.80
N ASN A 638 -3.20 38.13 -39.47
CA ASN A 638 -3.14 37.09 -38.46
C ASN A 638 -4.35 37.25 -37.52
N LEU A 639 -5.49 36.69 -37.91
CA LEU A 639 -6.80 36.98 -37.31
C LEU A 639 -7.34 35.84 -36.42
N SER A 640 -6.46 35.16 -35.70
CA SER A 640 -6.82 34.02 -34.85
C SER A 640 -7.88 34.40 -33.81
N ILE A 641 -8.85 33.50 -33.61
CA ILE A 641 -9.98 33.72 -32.68
C ILE A 641 -9.65 33.27 -31.26
N TRP A 642 -8.44 32.75 -31.04
CA TRP A 642 -7.94 32.25 -29.77
C TRP A 642 -6.62 32.93 -29.43
N PRO A 643 -6.25 33.01 -28.14
CA PRO A 643 -4.96 33.55 -27.74
C PRO A 643 -3.85 32.63 -28.24
N GLU A 644 -3.11 33.01 -29.27
CA GLU A 644 -1.92 32.24 -29.65
C GLU A 644 -0.84 32.38 -28.56
N THR A 645 -0.03 31.34 -28.37
CA THR A 645 1.10 31.35 -27.42
C THR A 645 2.31 32.14 -27.92
N TYR A 646 2.50 32.20 -29.24
CA TYR A 646 3.53 33.04 -29.85
C TYR A 646 3.21 33.50 -31.27
N CYS A 647 2.69 32.61 -32.14
CA CYS A 647 2.45 32.85 -33.57
C CYS A 647 3.74 33.09 -34.39
N ILE A 648 4.36 32.02 -34.90
CA ILE A 648 5.59 32.13 -35.72
C ILE A 648 5.33 32.87 -37.04
N SER A 649 4.13 32.76 -37.63
CA SER A 649 3.79 33.45 -38.88
C SER A 649 3.74 34.97 -38.77
N LEU A 650 3.57 35.51 -37.56
CA LEU A 650 3.75 36.94 -37.31
C LEU A 650 5.24 37.35 -37.43
N SER A 651 6.16 36.52 -36.92
CA SER A 651 7.60 36.75 -37.10
C SER A 651 7.99 36.70 -38.58
N GLU A 652 7.49 35.72 -39.32
CA GLU A 652 7.77 35.57 -40.76
C GLU A 652 7.24 36.77 -41.57
N SER A 653 6.08 37.31 -41.18
CA SER A 653 5.51 38.52 -41.79
C SER A 653 6.44 39.73 -41.60
N TRP A 654 6.92 39.96 -40.38
CA TRP A 654 7.88 41.03 -40.09
C TRP A 654 9.24 40.84 -40.77
N GLN A 655 9.75 39.61 -40.82
CA GLN A 655 11.00 39.28 -41.50
C GLN A 655 10.95 39.60 -43.00
N ASN A 656 9.76 39.52 -43.61
CA ASN A 656 9.52 39.90 -45.00
C ASN A 656 9.11 41.36 -45.21
N GLY A 657 9.01 42.15 -44.13
CA GLY A 657 8.66 43.58 -44.20
C GLY A 657 7.16 43.84 -44.43
N LEU A 658 6.29 42.88 -44.12
CA LEU A 658 4.84 43.06 -44.20
C LEU A 658 4.31 43.77 -42.95
N VAL A 659 3.38 44.71 -43.13
CA VAL A 659 2.67 45.35 -42.01
C VAL A 659 1.55 44.43 -41.53
N PRO A 660 1.56 43.89 -40.29
CA PRO A 660 0.54 42.97 -39.84
C PRO A 660 -0.72 43.70 -39.34
N ILE A 661 -1.89 43.11 -39.61
CA ILE A 661 -3.14 43.38 -38.91
C ILE A 661 -3.50 42.11 -38.14
N VAL A 662 -3.64 42.25 -36.83
CA VAL A 662 -3.79 41.12 -35.91
C VAL A 662 -5.01 41.26 -35.01
N THR A 663 -5.54 40.15 -34.53
CA THR A 663 -6.51 40.17 -33.44
C THR A 663 -5.84 40.57 -32.12
N ASP A 664 -6.48 41.43 -31.33
CA ASP A 664 -5.96 41.87 -30.01
C ASP A 664 -6.19 40.79 -28.93
N VAL A 665 -5.49 39.68 -29.08
CA VAL A 665 -5.62 38.52 -28.19
C VAL A 665 -4.30 37.76 -28.09
N GLY A 666 -3.95 37.30 -26.89
CA GLY A 666 -2.74 36.52 -26.63
C GLY A 666 -1.47 37.11 -27.22
N ALA A 667 -0.64 36.26 -27.83
CA ALA A 667 0.64 36.69 -28.41
C ALA A 667 0.50 37.70 -29.55
N LEU A 668 -0.61 37.69 -30.28
CA LEU A 668 -0.85 38.64 -31.36
C LEU A 668 -1.02 40.06 -30.78
N GLY A 669 -1.83 40.19 -29.74
CA GLY A 669 -2.02 41.44 -29.01
C GLY A 669 -0.74 41.89 -28.29
N ASP A 670 -0.01 40.98 -27.65
CA ASP A 670 1.21 41.32 -26.90
C ASP A 670 2.34 41.87 -27.77
N ARG A 671 2.52 41.28 -28.96
CA ARG A 671 3.71 41.52 -29.78
C ARG A 671 3.56 42.70 -30.73
N VAL A 672 2.33 43.04 -31.13
CA VAL A 672 2.03 44.21 -31.99
C VAL A 672 1.75 45.43 -31.13
N THR A 673 2.39 46.56 -31.44
CA THR A 673 2.03 47.87 -30.89
C THR A 673 1.14 48.60 -31.89
N ASP A 674 -0.14 48.78 -31.53
CA ASP A 674 -1.16 49.34 -32.41
C ASP A 674 -0.76 50.71 -32.97
N GLY A 675 -0.88 50.88 -34.29
CA GLY A 675 -0.52 52.12 -34.97
C GLY A 675 1.00 52.36 -35.14
N VAL A 676 1.86 51.51 -34.60
CA VAL A 676 3.32 51.69 -34.66
C VAL A 676 4.00 50.69 -35.61
N ASN A 677 3.83 49.39 -35.37
CA ASN A 677 4.46 48.31 -36.15
C ASN A 677 3.43 47.32 -36.73
N GLY A 678 2.16 47.71 -36.71
CA GLY A 678 1.00 46.95 -37.16
C GLY A 678 -0.30 47.57 -36.64
N PHE A 679 -1.43 46.92 -36.91
CA PHE A 679 -2.73 47.28 -36.34
C PHE A 679 -3.35 46.11 -35.57
N LYS A 680 -4.11 46.47 -34.54
CA LYS A 680 -4.92 45.54 -33.76
C LYS A 680 -6.40 45.71 -34.09
N VAL A 681 -7.12 44.60 -34.12
CA VAL A 681 -8.58 44.55 -34.31
C VAL A 681 -9.23 43.58 -33.33
N PRO A 682 -10.52 43.76 -32.99
CA PRO A 682 -11.25 42.76 -32.22
C PRO A 682 -11.50 41.47 -33.02
N ILE A 683 -11.64 40.35 -32.31
CA ILE A 683 -11.99 39.04 -32.90
C ILE A 683 -13.32 39.13 -33.65
N GLY A 684 -13.39 38.54 -34.84
CA GLY A 684 -14.65 38.38 -35.58
C GLY A 684 -15.22 39.67 -36.17
N ARG A 685 -14.40 40.72 -36.37
CA ARG A 685 -14.85 42.03 -36.89
C ARG A 685 -14.25 42.35 -38.27
N PRO A 686 -14.76 41.75 -39.36
CA PRO A 686 -14.22 41.97 -40.71
C PRO A 686 -14.33 43.43 -41.18
N SER A 687 -15.36 44.17 -40.75
CA SER A 687 -15.50 45.60 -41.09
C SER A 687 -14.37 46.46 -40.53
N MET A 688 -13.88 46.17 -39.32
CA MET A 688 -12.75 46.88 -38.73
C MET A 688 -11.44 46.51 -39.41
N VAL A 689 -11.28 45.26 -39.86
CA VAL A 689 -10.13 44.86 -40.69
C VAL A 689 -10.13 45.65 -42.00
N LEU A 690 -11.28 45.74 -42.67
CA LEU A 690 -11.42 46.51 -43.90
C LEU A 690 -11.10 48.00 -43.70
N GLU A 691 -11.53 48.60 -42.59
CA GLU A 691 -11.19 49.99 -42.24
C GLU A 691 -9.66 50.19 -42.14
N ARG A 692 -8.95 49.28 -41.48
CA ARG A 692 -7.47 49.34 -41.38
C ARG A 692 -6.79 49.12 -42.73
N LEU A 693 -7.33 48.20 -43.56
CA LEU A 693 -6.84 47.99 -44.92
C LEU A 693 -7.04 49.23 -45.81
N GLU A 694 -8.20 49.87 -45.74
CA GLU A 694 -8.47 51.13 -46.46
C GLU A 694 -7.54 52.26 -45.99
N LEU A 695 -7.26 52.35 -44.69
CA LEU A 695 -6.29 53.32 -44.16
C LEU A 695 -4.88 53.10 -44.72
N LEU A 696 -4.41 51.84 -44.78
CA LEU A 696 -3.10 51.49 -45.35
C LEU A 696 -3.03 51.68 -46.87
N ARG A 697 -4.17 51.51 -47.56
CA ARG A 697 -4.31 51.77 -49.00
C ARG A 697 -4.30 53.27 -49.31
N ALA A 698 -5.01 54.07 -48.51
CA ALA A 698 -5.16 55.51 -48.72
C ALA A 698 -3.95 56.33 -48.24
N SER A 699 -3.16 55.84 -47.28
CA SER A 699 -2.05 56.58 -46.67
C SER A 699 -0.68 55.89 -46.84
N GLU A 700 0.06 56.36 -47.84
CA GLU A 700 1.46 55.98 -48.07
C GLU A 700 2.38 56.27 -46.87
N GLY A 701 2.18 57.43 -46.23
CA GLY A 701 2.99 57.87 -45.10
C GLY A 701 2.88 56.91 -43.91
N ILE A 702 1.66 56.48 -43.57
CA ILE A 702 1.42 55.51 -42.50
C ILE A 702 2.08 54.17 -42.83
N ARG A 703 1.85 53.64 -44.05
CA ARG A 703 2.42 52.35 -44.47
C ARG A 703 3.96 52.37 -44.41
N LYS A 704 4.58 53.44 -44.92
CA LYS A 704 6.04 53.62 -44.90
C LYS A 704 6.59 53.72 -43.48
N GLN A 705 5.92 54.49 -42.61
CA GLN A 705 6.33 54.65 -41.21
C GLN A 705 6.22 53.34 -40.44
N MET A 706 5.12 52.61 -40.60
CA MET A 706 4.94 51.30 -39.95
C MET A 706 5.99 50.30 -40.40
N MET A 707 6.25 50.23 -41.71
CA MET A 707 7.26 49.35 -42.28
C MET A 707 8.68 49.67 -41.76
N ALA A 708 9.00 50.95 -41.52
CA ALA A 708 10.28 51.37 -40.94
C ALA A 708 10.45 50.97 -39.46
N ASN A 709 9.34 50.84 -38.72
CA ASN A 709 9.34 50.41 -37.31
C ASN A 709 9.47 48.89 -37.14
N ILE A 710 9.40 48.12 -38.22
CA ILE A 710 9.65 46.67 -38.19
C ILE A 710 11.16 46.46 -38.04
N THR A 711 11.63 46.06 -36.87
CA THR A 711 13.06 45.85 -36.55
C THR A 711 13.33 44.42 -36.05
N PRO A 712 14.59 43.92 -36.05
CA PRO A 712 14.85 42.54 -35.63
C PRO A 712 14.46 42.25 -34.19
N ALA A 713 14.31 43.28 -33.35
CA ALA A 713 13.85 43.15 -31.97
C ALA A 713 12.40 42.64 -31.82
N LEU A 714 11.61 42.59 -32.91
CA LEU A 714 10.23 42.11 -32.88
C LEU A 714 10.10 40.57 -32.95
N TRP A 715 11.20 39.86 -33.20
CA TRP A 715 11.24 38.40 -33.22
C TRP A 715 12.46 37.86 -32.50
N THR A 716 12.33 36.64 -31.98
CA THR A 716 13.42 35.95 -31.27
C THR A 716 14.54 35.52 -32.22
N SER A 717 15.78 35.85 -31.88
CA SER A 717 16.99 35.33 -32.53
C SER A 717 17.23 33.88 -32.12
N ALA A 718 17.52 33.01 -33.08
CA ALA A 718 17.80 31.60 -32.82
C ALA A 718 19.09 31.42 -32.02
N THR A 719 20.10 32.26 -32.28
CA THR A 719 21.39 32.23 -31.59
C THR A 719 21.25 32.64 -30.11
N ASP A 720 20.57 33.76 -29.83
CA ASP A 720 20.37 34.25 -28.47
C ASP A 720 19.50 33.28 -27.65
N TYR A 721 18.46 32.72 -28.28
CA TYR A 721 17.62 31.70 -27.67
C TYR A 721 18.43 30.45 -27.31
N GLY A 722 19.26 29.96 -28.24
CA GLY A 722 20.11 28.79 -28.01
C GLY A 722 21.07 28.99 -26.84
N ALA A 723 21.73 30.16 -26.76
CA ALA A 723 22.61 30.50 -25.65
C ALA A 723 21.86 30.51 -24.30
N ALA A 724 20.71 31.20 -24.24
CA ALA A 724 19.89 31.25 -23.03
C ALA A 724 19.38 29.87 -22.60
N LEU A 725 18.95 29.03 -23.55
CA LEU A 725 18.49 27.67 -23.26
C LEU A 725 19.64 26.79 -22.73
N LEU A 726 20.84 26.92 -23.28
CA LEU A 726 22.01 26.18 -22.81
C LEU A 726 22.38 26.54 -21.37
N ASP A 727 22.28 27.82 -21.00
CA ASP A 727 22.52 28.25 -19.62
C ASP A 727 21.43 27.71 -18.67
N ILE A 728 20.16 27.74 -19.08
CA ILE A 728 19.06 27.11 -18.34
C ILE A 728 19.33 25.61 -18.15
N TYR A 729 19.77 24.90 -19.20
CA TYR A 729 20.13 23.49 -19.09
C TYR A 729 21.26 23.25 -18.10
N ARG A 730 22.31 24.08 -18.11
CA ARG A 730 23.42 23.97 -17.15
C ARG A 730 22.97 24.20 -15.72
N ASP A 731 22.02 25.10 -15.50
CA ASP A 731 21.51 25.44 -14.17
C ASP A 731 20.62 24.37 -13.54
N VAL A 732 19.80 23.69 -14.36
CA VAL A 732 18.88 22.63 -13.89
C VAL A 732 19.51 21.23 -13.91
N ALA A 733 20.62 21.04 -14.62
CA ALA A 733 21.28 19.74 -14.69
C ALA A 733 21.79 19.29 -13.30
N PRO A 734 21.87 17.96 -13.05
CA PRO A 734 22.43 17.43 -11.81
C PRO A 734 23.82 17.98 -11.51
N ARG A 735 24.04 18.40 -10.26
CA ARG A 735 25.34 18.85 -9.73
C ARG A 735 26.23 17.70 -9.29
N ARG A 736 25.65 16.51 -9.14
CA ARG A 736 26.36 15.24 -8.93
C ARG A 736 26.05 14.28 -10.07
N GLU A 737 27.02 13.44 -10.40
CA GLU A 737 26.77 12.33 -11.30
C GLU A 737 25.84 11.32 -10.64
N LEU A 738 24.84 10.87 -11.39
CA LEU A 738 23.96 9.77 -11.01
C LEU A 738 24.36 8.51 -11.77
N GLY A 739 24.15 7.36 -11.14
CA GLY A 739 24.48 6.03 -11.66
C GLY A 739 23.52 5.54 -12.74
N VAL A 740 23.97 4.57 -13.52
CA VAL A 740 23.09 3.86 -14.47
C VAL A 740 22.29 2.81 -13.69
N ALA A 741 20.98 2.77 -13.94
CA ALA A 741 20.07 1.80 -13.32
C ALA A 741 18.89 1.51 -14.25
N GLU A 742 18.09 0.50 -13.93
CA GLU A 742 16.81 0.19 -14.58
C GLU A 742 15.67 0.57 -13.65
N LEU A 743 15.52 1.86 -13.38
CA LEU A 743 14.46 2.37 -12.52
C LEU A 743 13.12 2.27 -13.24
N GLN A 744 12.12 1.68 -12.61
CA GLN A 744 10.79 1.52 -13.18
C GLN A 744 9.74 2.17 -12.26
N PHE A 745 9.84 3.49 -12.08
CA PHE A 745 8.85 4.21 -11.28
C PHE A 745 7.51 4.32 -12.00
N ASP A 746 6.44 4.02 -11.28
CA ASP A 746 5.07 4.40 -11.59
C ASP A 746 4.55 5.42 -10.55
N ALA A 747 3.37 5.96 -10.80
CA ALA A 747 2.70 6.92 -9.93
C ALA A 747 2.58 6.43 -8.46
N GLY A 748 2.25 5.14 -8.26
CA GLY A 748 2.13 4.55 -6.92
C GLY A 748 3.47 4.49 -6.19
N GLN A 749 4.55 4.17 -6.91
CA GLN A 749 5.90 4.14 -6.36
C GLN A 749 6.43 5.51 -5.96
N VAL A 750 5.91 6.60 -6.54
CA VAL A 750 6.23 8.00 -6.15
C VAL A 750 5.16 8.63 -5.26
N HIS A 751 4.39 7.81 -4.54
CA HIS A 751 3.38 8.23 -3.55
C HIS A 751 2.20 9.03 -4.11
N LEU A 752 1.91 8.89 -5.41
CA LEU A 752 0.66 9.38 -6.00
C LEU A 752 -0.39 8.27 -5.95
N LEU A 753 -1.65 8.65 -5.73
CA LEU A 753 -2.76 7.74 -5.98
C LEU A 753 -2.89 7.59 -7.50
N PRO A 754 -2.67 6.40 -8.08
CA PRO A 754 -2.69 6.22 -9.52
C PRO A 754 -4.11 6.43 -10.03
N HIS A 755 -4.29 7.48 -10.80
CA HIS A 755 -5.58 7.82 -11.38
C HIS A 755 -5.42 7.89 -12.90
N PRO A 756 -6.04 6.97 -13.67
CA PRO A 756 -5.73 6.82 -15.08
C PRO A 756 -6.17 8.03 -15.92
N SER A 757 -7.34 8.59 -15.61
CA SER A 757 -7.85 9.78 -16.31
C SER A 757 -8.50 10.78 -15.37
N TRP A 758 -8.36 12.07 -15.66
CA TRP A 758 -9.02 13.15 -14.95
C TRP A 758 -10.53 13.25 -15.23
N ARG A 759 -11.03 12.54 -16.27
CA ARG A 759 -12.44 12.59 -16.68
C ARG A 759 -13.39 11.82 -15.75
N HIS A 760 -12.88 10.89 -14.96
CA HIS A 760 -13.66 10.07 -14.04
C HIS A 760 -13.16 10.37 -12.62
N GLN A 761 -14.03 10.65 -11.66
CA GLN A 761 -13.61 10.71 -10.26
C GLN A 761 -13.61 9.30 -9.69
N ALA A 762 -12.47 8.79 -9.21
CA ALA A 762 -12.46 7.59 -8.39
C ALA A 762 -13.27 7.85 -7.11
N PRO A 763 -14.18 6.94 -6.69
CA PRO A 763 -14.81 7.08 -5.40
C PRO A 763 -13.72 6.99 -4.32
N PRO A 764 -13.67 7.92 -3.34
CA PRO A 764 -12.72 7.83 -2.25
C PRO A 764 -13.04 6.59 -1.42
N ARG A 765 -12.21 5.54 -1.50
CA ARG A 765 -12.23 4.47 -0.50
C ARG A 765 -11.73 5.07 0.82
N HIS A 766 -12.55 5.02 1.84
CA HIS A 766 -12.35 5.73 3.10
C HIS A 766 -11.66 4.80 4.11
N ILE A 767 -10.93 5.36 5.07
CA ILE A 767 -10.26 4.64 6.18
C ILE A 767 -11.22 3.89 7.14
N PHE A 768 -12.52 3.85 6.81
CA PHE A 768 -13.58 3.19 7.56
C PHE A 768 -14.24 2.04 6.79
N ASP A 769 -13.64 1.60 5.68
CA ASP A 769 -14.06 0.35 5.05
C ASP A 769 -14.08 -0.77 6.12
N PRO A 770 -15.14 -1.61 6.15
CA PRO A 770 -15.43 -2.49 7.27
C PRO A 770 -14.27 -3.48 7.53
N PRO A 771 -14.07 -3.90 8.79
CA PRO A 771 -13.04 -4.89 9.11
C PRO A 771 -13.30 -6.15 8.29
N THR A 772 -12.23 -6.72 7.73
CA THR A 772 -12.23 -8.06 7.16
C THR A 772 -12.70 -9.03 8.25
N THR A 773 -13.99 -9.38 8.22
CA THR A 773 -14.47 -10.59 8.89
C THR A 773 -13.65 -11.76 8.35
N ARG A 774 -13.07 -12.56 9.24
CA ARG A 774 -12.25 -13.69 8.83
C ARG A 774 -13.19 -14.83 8.41
N ASP A 775 -13.04 -15.28 7.17
CA ASP A 775 -13.82 -16.39 6.60
C ASP A 775 -13.31 -17.78 7.05
N LEU A 776 -12.25 -17.81 7.87
CA LEU A 776 -11.60 -19.01 8.41
C LEU A 776 -11.56 -19.00 9.93
N ALA A 777 -11.62 -20.19 10.53
CA ALA A 777 -11.33 -20.45 11.94
C ALA A 777 -10.38 -21.65 12.11
N VAL A 778 -9.69 -21.73 13.25
CA VAL A 778 -8.83 -22.87 13.63
C VAL A 778 -9.43 -23.77 14.72
N GLU A 779 -10.61 -23.38 15.20
CA GLU A 779 -11.45 -24.11 16.13
C GLU A 779 -12.86 -24.14 15.52
N LEU A 780 -13.67 -25.12 15.89
CA LEU A 780 -15.05 -25.21 15.38
C LEU A 780 -15.82 -23.95 15.87
N PRO A 781 -16.37 -23.10 14.97
CA PRO A 781 -16.95 -21.82 15.38
C PRO A 781 -18.20 -21.92 16.27
N GLU A 782 -18.84 -23.09 16.27
CA GLU A 782 -20.06 -23.36 17.02
C GLU A 782 -19.81 -24.51 18.00
N PRO A 783 -20.16 -24.36 19.30
CA PRO A 783 -19.95 -25.40 20.28
C PRO A 783 -20.82 -26.62 19.98
N VAL A 784 -20.22 -27.80 20.08
CA VAL A 784 -20.92 -29.09 19.94
C VAL A 784 -21.00 -29.74 21.32
N ASN A 785 -22.22 -29.86 21.83
CA ASN A 785 -22.50 -30.46 23.14
C ASN A 785 -22.65 -31.98 23.04
N ASP A 786 -22.91 -32.51 21.84
CA ASP A 786 -22.97 -33.96 21.62
C ASP A 786 -22.70 -34.33 20.16
N TRP A 787 -22.14 -35.51 19.95
CA TRP A 787 -21.87 -36.04 18.61
C TRP A 787 -22.81 -37.22 18.31
N ASN A 788 -23.85 -36.95 17.52
CA ASN A 788 -24.88 -37.95 17.20
C ASN A 788 -24.39 -39.00 16.18
N SER A 789 -23.43 -38.63 15.33
CA SER A 789 -23.00 -39.47 14.22
C SER A 789 -21.57 -39.19 13.80
N VAL A 790 -20.82 -40.28 13.60
CA VAL A 790 -19.52 -40.30 12.94
C VAL A 790 -19.66 -41.21 11.73
N GLN A 791 -19.49 -40.66 10.52
CA GLN A 791 -19.67 -41.37 9.24
C GLN A 791 -21.10 -41.86 8.92
N GLY A 792 -22.15 -41.30 9.53
CA GLY A 792 -23.54 -41.70 9.26
C GLY A 792 -24.34 -40.73 8.41
N ALA A 793 -23.70 -39.75 7.76
CA ALA A 793 -24.38 -38.80 6.88
C ALA A 793 -24.37 -39.27 5.43
N GLU A 794 -25.40 -38.90 4.68
CA GLU A 794 -25.41 -39.01 3.22
C GLU A 794 -24.95 -37.67 2.65
N CYS A 795 -23.88 -37.68 1.87
CA CYS A 795 -23.35 -36.45 1.27
C CYS A 795 -22.73 -36.71 -0.10
N TYR A 796 -22.74 -35.68 -0.94
CA TYR A 796 -22.05 -35.67 -2.23
C TYR A 796 -21.45 -34.28 -2.46
N VAL A 797 -20.26 -34.26 -3.05
CA VAL A 797 -19.54 -33.04 -3.41
C VAL A 797 -19.63 -32.90 -4.92
N ASP A 798 -20.30 -31.85 -5.37
CA ASP A 798 -20.52 -31.56 -6.80
C ASP A 798 -19.20 -31.13 -7.47
N ASP A 799 -18.47 -30.23 -6.82
CA ASP A 799 -17.17 -29.74 -7.30
C ASP A 799 -16.28 -29.22 -6.16
N VAL A 800 -14.97 -29.20 -6.43
CA VAL A 800 -13.95 -28.62 -5.55
C VAL A 800 -13.05 -27.74 -6.39
N CYS A 801 -12.83 -26.49 -5.95
CA CYS A 801 -12.05 -25.50 -6.69
C CYS A 801 -12.57 -25.31 -8.12
N TRP A 802 -13.90 -25.34 -8.30
CA TRP A 802 -14.60 -25.30 -9.60
C TRP A 802 -14.24 -26.47 -10.55
N HIS A 803 -13.57 -27.49 -10.03
CA HIS A 803 -13.26 -28.73 -10.75
C HIS A 803 -14.34 -29.77 -10.44
N VAL A 804 -15.14 -30.09 -11.46
CA VAL A 804 -16.23 -31.06 -11.35
C VAL A 804 -15.64 -32.46 -11.21
N LEU A 805 -16.02 -33.15 -10.14
CA LEU A 805 -15.48 -34.45 -9.78
C LEU A 805 -16.17 -35.57 -10.59
N SER A 806 -15.55 -36.02 -11.70
CA SER A 806 -16.08 -37.13 -12.53
C SER A 806 -15.57 -38.51 -12.07
N ASP A 807 -16.16 -39.62 -12.51
CA ASP A 807 -15.75 -40.99 -12.12
C ASP A 807 -14.52 -41.54 -12.88
N TYR A 808 -13.92 -40.76 -13.80
CA TYR A 808 -12.75 -41.14 -14.60
C TYR A 808 -11.53 -40.26 -14.26
N GLU A 809 -10.31 -40.81 -14.36
CA GLU A 809 -9.03 -40.28 -13.85
C GLU A 809 -8.85 -38.74 -13.96
N ASP A 810 -8.74 -38.08 -12.80
CA ASP A 810 -8.60 -36.62 -12.63
C ASP A 810 -7.12 -36.17 -12.87
N GLU A 811 -6.58 -36.29 -14.08
CA GLU A 811 -5.13 -36.05 -14.32
C GLU A 811 -4.68 -34.60 -14.62
N ASP A 812 -5.57 -33.60 -14.77
CA ASP A 812 -5.16 -32.21 -15.08
C ASP A 812 -5.90 -31.16 -14.24
N PHE A 813 -5.58 -31.05 -12.94
CA PHE A 813 -6.00 -29.90 -12.12
C PHE A 813 -4.99 -28.74 -12.26
N PRO A 814 -5.35 -27.61 -12.90
CA PRO A 814 -4.41 -26.52 -13.20
C PRO A 814 -4.00 -25.68 -11.97
N GLY A 815 -4.49 -26.05 -10.79
CA GLY A 815 -4.35 -25.30 -9.55
C GLY A 815 -5.38 -24.19 -9.39
N ALA A 816 -5.71 -23.85 -8.14
CA ALA A 816 -6.63 -22.76 -7.80
C ALA A 816 -6.05 -21.86 -6.72
N ASN A 817 -6.24 -20.54 -6.87
CA ASN A 817 -5.78 -19.55 -5.87
C ASN A 817 -6.67 -19.50 -4.61
N GLU A 818 -7.83 -20.13 -4.67
CA GLU A 818 -8.81 -20.18 -3.58
C GLU A 818 -9.35 -21.61 -3.46
N PHE A 819 -9.61 -22.04 -2.23
CA PHE A 819 -10.31 -23.28 -1.97
C PHE A 819 -11.81 -23.01 -2.10
N HIS A 820 -12.47 -23.78 -2.95
CA HIS A 820 -13.92 -23.78 -3.11
C HIS A 820 -14.45 -25.21 -2.98
N ILE A 821 -15.63 -25.37 -2.40
CA ILE A 821 -16.33 -26.65 -2.30
C ILE A 821 -17.83 -26.42 -2.38
N ARG A 822 -18.51 -27.23 -3.19
CA ARG A 822 -19.96 -27.21 -3.32
C ARG A 822 -20.54 -28.61 -3.33
N GLY A 823 -21.72 -28.79 -2.75
CA GLY A 823 -22.37 -30.10 -2.71
C GLY A 823 -23.68 -30.12 -1.95
N TRP A 824 -24.06 -31.29 -1.47
CA TRP A 824 -25.18 -31.46 -0.54
C TRP A 824 -24.83 -32.43 0.60
N PHE A 825 -25.48 -32.20 1.74
CA PHE A 825 -25.29 -32.96 2.98
C PHE A 825 -26.63 -33.15 3.67
N LEU A 826 -26.95 -34.39 4.03
CA LEU A 826 -28.13 -34.74 4.82
C LEU A 826 -27.79 -35.80 5.87
N LEU A 827 -28.43 -35.69 7.04
CA LEU A 827 -28.35 -36.70 8.08
C LEU A 827 -29.70 -37.42 8.16
N PRO A 828 -29.77 -38.76 7.96
CA PRO A 828 -31.03 -39.49 8.03
C PRO A 828 -31.77 -39.23 9.35
N GLY A 829 -33.06 -38.88 9.26
CA GLY A 829 -33.91 -38.59 10.41
C GLY A 829 -33.87 -37.15 10.94
N VAL A 830 -33.00 -36.28 10.41
CA VAL A 830 -32.94 -34.85 10.81
C VAL A 830 -33.54 -33.95 9.72
N SER A 831 -34.60 -33.22 10.08
CA SER A 831 -35.38 -32.37 9.15
C SER A 831 -34.89 -30.91 9.07
N SER A 832 -33.98 -30.50 9.96
CA SER A 832 -33.34 -29.17 9.93
C SER A 832 -32.00 -29.22 9.20
N ALA A 833 -31.70 -28.20 8.40
CA ALA A 833 -30.43 -28.13 7.68
C ALA A 833 -29.24 -27.91 8.63
N GLY A 834 -29.37 -27.06 9.65
CA GLY A 834 -28.25 -26.68 10.53
C GLY A 834 -27.17 -25.85 9.85
N ASN A 835 -26.14 -25.52 10.62
CA ASN A 835 -24.93 -24.84 10.14
C ASN A 835 -23.92 -25.88 9.66
N LEU A 836 -23.43 -25.74 8.42
CA LEU A 836 -22.43 -26.65 7.88
C LEU A 836 -21.07 -25.97 7.84
N TYR A 837 -20.06 -26.71 8.27
CA TYR A 837 -18.67 -26.32 8.18
C TYR A 837 -17.90 -27.34 7.35
N THR A 838 -17.01 -26.86 6.50
CA THR A 838 -15.95 -27.69 5.92
C THR A 838 -14.74 -27.61 6.83
N VAL A 839 -14.15 -28.75 7.18
CA VAL A 839 -12.91 -28.84 7.94
C VAL A 839 -11.80 -29.42 7.08
N LEU A 840 -10.67 -28.72 6.99
CA LEU A 840 -9.44 -29.22 6.39
C LEU A 840 -8.55 -29.78 7.49
N ILE A 841 -8.25 -31.08 7.41
CA ILE A 841 -7.56 -31.83 8.46
C ILE A 841 -6.17 -32.24 7.95
N GLY A 842 -5.14 -31.55 8.44
CA GLY A 842 -3.73 -31.80 8.10
C GLY A 842 -3.14 -33.04 8.79
N SER A 843 -1.85 -33.28 8.64
CA SER A 843 -1.11 -34.34 9.35
C SER A 843 -0.37 -33.80 10.57
N GLY A 844 -0.29 -34.57 11.67
CA GLY A 844 0.48 -34.20 12.86
C GLY A 844 -0.02 -32.92 13.54
N ASP A 845 0.90 -31.99 13.81
CA ASP A 845 0.67 -30.73 14.54
C ASP A 845 0.07 -29.60 13.69
N GLN A 846 -0.28 -29.86 12.41
CA GLN A 846 -0.90 -28.85 11.56
C GLN A 846 -2.29 -28.44 12.10
N PRO A 847 -2.60 -27.13 12.15
CA PRO A 847 -3.90 -26.66 12.61
C PRO A 847 -5.01 -27.16 11.68
N MET A 848 -6.17 -27.48 12.26
CA MET A 848 -7.38 -27.70 11.48
C MET A 848 -7.89 -26.35 10.96
N ILE A 849 -8.49 -26.35 9.77
CA ILE A 849 -9.03 -25.14 9.16
C ILE A 849 -10.52 -25.35 8.97
N PHE A 850 -11.33 -24.54 9.65
CA PHE A 850 -12.78 -24.54 9.57
C PHE A 850 -13.24 -23.38 8.69
N LEU A 851 -14.09 -23.71 7.72
CA LEU A 851 -14.73 -22.81 6.78
C LEU A 851 -16.23 -22.92 6.98
N ASN A 852 -16.93 -21.80 7.19
CA ASN A 852 -18.38 -21.79 7.21
C ASN A 852 -18.94 -21.93 5.78
N CYS A 853 -19.91 -22.82 5.59
CA CYS A 853 -20.58 -23.01 4.30
C CYS A 853 -21.94 -22.31 4.29
N ILE A 854 -22.26 -21.66 3.17
CA ILE A 854 -23.57 -21.08 2.91
C ILE A 854 -24.51 -22.21 2.47
N ARG A 855 -25.63 -22.38 3.19
CA ARG A 855 -26.66 -23.38 2.84
C ARG A 855 -27.42 -23.00 1.56
N GLU A 856 -27.47 -23.90 0.59
CA GLU A 856 -28.17 -23.72 -0.69
C GLU A 856 -29.46 -24.54 -0.78
N LEU A 857 -30.43 -24.09 -1.59
CA LEU A 857 -31.67 -24.82 -1.87
C LEU A 857 -31.42 -25.99 -2.83
N ARG A 858 -31.87 -27.20 -2.49
CA ARG A 858 -31.76 -28.40 -3.35
C ARG A 858 -33.10 -29.14 -3.43
N THR A 859 -33.95 -28.72 -4.36
CA THR A 859 -35.32 -29.28 -4.52
C THR A 859 -35.33 -30.68 -5.13
N ASP A 860 -34.28 -31.02 -5.88
CA ASP A 860 -34.03 -32.33 -6.50
C ASP A 860 -33.90 -33.47 -5.47
N LEU A 861 -33.38 -33.17 -4.27
CA LEU A 861 -33.16 -34.18 -3.23
C LEU A 861 -34.46 -34.65 -2.57
N GLY A 862 -35.52 -33.83 -2.58
CA GLY A 862 -36.79 -34.17 -1.93
C GLY A 862 -37.50 -35.39 -2.55
N SER A 863 -37.20 -35.72 -3.81
CA SER A 863 -37.69 -36.96 -4.45
C SER A 863 -36.85 -38.19 -4.15
N ILE A 864 -35.58 -38.02 -3.79
CA ILE A 864 -34.63 -39.13 -3.56
C ILE A 864 -34.64 -39.51 -2.07
N PHE A 865 -34.68 -38.50 -1.19
CA PHE A 865 -34.65 -38.67 0.27
C PHE A 865 -35.89 -38.02 0.90
N PRO A 866 -36.98 -38.79 1.10
CA PRO A 866 -38.17 -38.29 1.77
C PRO A 866 -37.85 -37.74 3.16
N GLY A 867 -38.16 -36.46 3.41
CA GLY A 867 -37.87 -35.79 4.68
C GLY A 867 -36.57 -34.99 4.72
N ALA A 868 -35.79 -34.94 3.63
CA ALA A 868 -34.60 -34.09 3.54
C ALA A 868 -34.93 -32.59 3.67
N PRO A 869 -34.09 -31.80 4.36
CA PRO A 869 -34.28 -30.36 4.48
C PRO A 869 -34.19 -29.68 3.11
N ARG A 870 -35.05 -28.68 2.86
CA ARG A 870 -35.07 -27.93 1.58
C ARG A 870 -33.74 -27.24 1.24
N ARG A 871 -32.96 -26.88 2.27
CA ARG A 871 -31.63 -26.28 2.16
C ARG A 871 -30.51 -27.29 2.48
N ALA A 872 -30.57 -28.48 1.87
CA ALA A 872 -29.56 -29.51 2.05
C ALA A 872 -28.27 -29.25 1.24
N GLY A 873 -28.29 -28.31 0.28
CA GLY A 873 -27.10 -27.90 -0.46
C GLY A 873 -26.16 -27.03 0.38
N PHE A 874 -24.91 -26.90 -0.07
CA PHE A 874 -23.93 -26.01 0.54
C PHE A 874 -22.88 -25.53 -0.46
N GLU A 875 -22.32 -24.36 -0.18
CA GLU A 875 -21.16 -23.80 -0.87
C GLU A 875 -20.21 -23.14 0.15
N GLY A 876 -18.91 -23.36 0.02
CA GLY A 876 -17.88 -22.70 0.81
C GLY A 876 -16.74 -22.23 -0.09
N GLN A 877 -16.23 -21.01 0.13
CA GLN A 877 -15.13 -20.44 -0.63
C GLN A 877 -14.22 -19.62 0.26
N VAL A 878 -12.90 -19.78 0.10
CA VAL A 878 -11.90 -19.05 0.88
C VAL A 878 -10.50 -19.06 0.29
N ALA A 879 -9.72 -18.02 0.56
CA ALA A 879 -8.30 -17.98 0.21
C ALA A 879 -7.44 -18.60 1.34
N LEU A 880 -6.61 -19.58 0.99
CA LEU A 880 -5.65 -20.22 1.91
C LEU A 880 -4.29 -19.52 1.75
N ARG A 881 -3.91 -18.66 2.72
CA ARG A 881 -2.72 -17.81 2.63
C ARG A 881 -1.71 -18.12 3.74
N GLY A 882 -0.45 -18.31 3.34
CA GLY A 882 0.70 -18.50 4.25
C GLY A 882 1.05 -19.96 4.54
N LYS A 883 2.25 -20.18 5.10
CA LYS A 883 2.80 -21.53 5.35
C LYS A 883 1.96 -22.40 6.30
N TRP A 884 1.17 -21.81 7.20
CA TRP A 884 0.37 -22.55 8.18
C TRP A 884 -0.79 -23.35 7.57
N CYS A 885 -1.22 -22.99 6.36
CA CYS A 885 -2.23 -23.71 5.59
C CYS A 885 -1.63 -24.45 4.39
N GLU A 886 -0.30 -24.61 4.32
CA GLU A 886 0.37 -25.44 3.32
C GLU A 886 0.42 -26.91 3.77
N GLY A 887 0.53 -27.81 2.80
CA GLY A 887 0.57 -29.24 3.01
C GLY A 887 -0.70 -29.94 2.55
N ARG A 888 -0.84 -31.21 2.97
CA ARG A 888 -1.91 -32.08 2.51
C ARG A 888 -3.01 -32.17 3.53
N PHE A 889 -4.23 -31.84 3.11
CA PHE A 889 -5.41 -31.83 3.96
C PHE A 889 -6.43 -32.87 3.49
N ARG A 890 -7.02 -33.58 4.46
CA ARG A 890 -8.23 -34.37 4.26
C ARG A 890 -9.44 -33.47 4.48
N VAL A 891 -10.45 -33.59 3.62
CA VAL A 891 -11.65 -32.74 3.70
C VAL A 891 -12.76 -33.45 4.47
N GLY A 892 -13.19 -32.86 5.58
CA GLY A 892 -14.35 -33.31 6.37
C GLY A 892 -15.49 -32.29 6.33
N LEU A 893 -16.70 -32.76 6.60
CA LEU A 893 -17.90 -31.95 6.73
C LEU A 893 -18.47 -32.13 8.15
N ILE A 894 -18.85 -31.02 8.77
CA ILE A 894 -19.46 -30.99 10.10
C ILE A 894 -20.78 -30.25 10.00
N ASN A 895 -21.86 -30.91 10.35
CA ASN A 895 -23.16 -30.26 10.47
C ASN A 895 -23.53 -30.12 11.94
N VAL A 896 -23.87 -28.90 12.37
CA VAL A 896 -24.32 -28.60 13.73
C VAL A 896 -25.80 -28.21 13.70
N VAL A 897 -26.62 -28.95 14.44
CA VAL A 897 -28.06 -28.69 14.59
C VAL A 897 -28.38 -28.65 16.08
N ASN A 898 -28.76 -27.48 16.60
CA ASN A 898 -29.16 -27.31 18.01
C ASN A 898 -28.12 -27.86 19.02
N GLY A 899 -26.82 -27.64 18.75
CA GLY A 899 -25.71 -28.11 19.58
C GLY A 899 -25.31 -29.58 19.37
N GLN A 900 -25.96 -30.30 18.45
CA GLN A 900 -25.60 -31.68 18.09
C GLN A 900 -24.81 -31.70 16.78
N GLY A 901 -23.60 -32.26 16.82
CA GLY A 901 -22.69 -32.38 15.70
C GLY A 901 -22.80 -33.72 14.99
N ALA A 902 -22.65 -33.70 13.66
CA ALA A 902 -22.44 -34.89 12.85
C ALA A 902 -21.19 -34.70 11.98
N PHE A 903 -20.24 -35.62 12.07
CA PHE A 903 -18.98 -35.56 11.35
C PHE A 903 -18.93 -36.59 10.22
N GLN A 904 -18.57 -36.13 9.03
CA GLN A 904 -18.38 -36.95 7.83
C GLN A 904 -17.05 -36.60 7.17
N LEU A 905 -16.08 -37.51 7.26
CA LEU A 905 -14.84 -37.42 6.46
C LEU A 905 -15.14 -37.84 5.02
N THR A 906 -14.80 -36.98 4.06
CA THR A 906 -15.02 -37.28 2.64
C THR A 906 -13.87 -38.12 2.08
N LYS A 907 -13.99 -38.53 0.81
CA LYS A 907 -12.88 -39.17 0.08
C LYS A 907 -11.88 -38.16 -0.48
N ILE A 908 -12.14 -36.85 -0.34
CA ILE A 908 -11.38 -35.80 -0.99
C ILE A 908 -10.20 -35.39 -0.11
N GLN A 909 -9.06 -35.21 -0.77
CA GLN A 909 -7.86 -34.63 -0.19
C GLN A 909 -7.35 -33.54 -1.12
N ILE A 910 -6.77 -32.50 -0.54
CA ILE A 910 -6.16 -31.41 -1.29
C ILE A 910 -4.72 -31.22 -0.86
N THR A 911 -3.88 -30.76 -1.77
CA THR A 911 -2.53 -30.28 -1.47
C THR A 911 -2.50 -28.77 -1.69
N VAL A 912 -1.98 -28.03 -0.71
CA VAL A 912 -1.84 -26.58 -0.75
C VAL A 912 -0.36 -26.22 -0.72
N GLU A 913 0.12 -25.51 -1.72
CA GLU A 913 1.52 -25.06 -1.84
C GLU A 913 1.57 -23.64 -2.39
N GLY A 914 2.36 -22.76 -1.77
CA GLY A 914 2.51 -21.37 -2.22
C GLY A 914 1.19 -20.58 -2.16
N GLY A 915 0.30 -20.92 -1.23
CA GLY A 915 -1.04 -20.32 -1.11
C GLY A 915 -2.02 -20.69 -2.24
N LYS A 916 -1.75 -21.77 -2.98
CA LYS A 916 -2.64 -22.32 -4.01
C LYS A 916 -2.97 -23.76 -3.70
N VAL A 917 -4.20 -24.17 -3.99
CA VAL A 917 -4.52 -25.60 -4.10
C VAL A 917 -3.85 -26.08 -5.38
N THR A 918 -2.89 -27.01 -5.27
CA THR A 918 -2.11 -27.51 -6.41
C THR A 918 -2.56 -28.89 -6.87
N GLU A 919 -3.26 -29.63 -6.00
CA GLU A 919 -3.67 -30.99 -6.28
C GLU A 919 -4.97 -31.34 -5.54
N ILE A 920 -5.82 -32.13 -6.19
CA ILE A 920 -7.01 -32.76 -5.61
C ILE A 920 -6.87 -34.27 -5.81
N ARG A 921 -7.00 -35.06 -4.74
CA ARG A 921 -6.95 -36.53 -4.78
C ARG A 921 -8.19 -37.15 -4.15
N ARG A 922 -8.59 -38.32 -4.65
CA ARG A 922 -9.60 -39.16 -4.01
C ARG A 922 -8.96 -40.38 -3.37
N ALA A 923 -9.16 -40.56 -2.07
CA ALA A 923 -8.70 -41.71 -1.32
C ALA A 923 -9.74 -42.09 -0.26
N GLN A 924 -10.14 -43.37 -0.24
CA GLN A 924 -11.05 -43.88 0.77
C GLN A 924 -10.33 -43.91 2.14
N PRO A 925 -10.82 -43.20 3.17
CA PRO A 925 -10.19 -43.25 4.49
C PRO A 925 -10.47 -44.58 5.18
N SER A 926 -9.50 -45.07 5.96
CA SER A 926 -9.70 -46.25 6.82
C SER A 926 -10.42 -45.85 8.11
N ASN A 927 -11.04 -46.82 8.80
CA ASN A 927 -11.73 -46.58 10.08
C ASN A 927 -10.80 -45.95 11.13
N GLY A 928 -9.52 -46.33 11.17
CA GLY A 928 -8.55 -45.74 12.10
C GLY A 928 -8.28 -44.26 11.82
N VAL A 929 -8.19 -43.87 10.53
CA VAL A 929 -8.02 -42.46 10.13
C VAL A 929 -9.26 -41.65 10.49
N ILE A 930 -10.46 -42.20 10.22
CA ILE A 930 -11.73 -41.55 10.54
C ILE A 930 -11.82 -41.24 12.04
N LEU A 931 -11.52 -42.22 12.89
CA LEU A 931 -11.57 -42.05 14.35
C LEU A 931 -10.51 -41.06 14.82
N SER A 932 -9.27 -41.15 14.33
CA SER A 932 -8.22 -40.20 14.69
C SER A 932 -8.52 -38.77 14.27
N ASP A 933 -9.08 -38.56 13.08
CA ASP A 933 -9.49 -37.24 12.60
C ASP A 933 -10.70 -36.71 13.36
N PHE A 934 -11.67 -37.57 13.70
CA PHE A 934 -12.80 -37.22 14.55
C PHE A 934 -12.34 -36.79 15.95
N ASP A 935 -11.43 -37.53 16.57
CA ASP A 935 -10.88 -37.18 17.89
C ASP A 935 -10.22 -35.79 17.82
N ARG A 936 -9.47 -35.48 16.77
CA ARG A 936 -8.90 -34.13 16.63
C ARG A 936 -9.97 -33.05 16.52
N VAL A 937 -11.04 -33.29 15.74
CA VAL A 937 -12.16 -32.36 15.56
C VAL A 937 -12.94 -32.15 16.86
N SER A 938 -13.26 -33.22 17.59
CA SER A 938 -14.05 -33.17 18.82
C SER A 938 -13.31 -32.49 19.98
N HIS A 939 -11.97 -32.54 19.98
CA HIS A 939 -11.12 -31.86 20.96
C HIS A 939 -10.67 -30.45 20.52
N GLY A 940 -10.98 -30.03 19.28
CA GLY A 940 -10.73 -28.69 18.74
C GLY A 940 -11.78 -27.65 19.16
N ASP A 941 -12.33 -27.77 20.36
CA ASP A 941 -13.44 -26.99 20.92
C ASP A 941 -13.00 -25.76 21.74
N GLY A 942 -11.69 -25.49 21.77
CA GLY A 942 -11.11 -24.34 22.47
C GLY A 942 -10.99 -24.50 23.99
N VAL A 943 -11.29 -25.65 24.58
CA VAL A 943 -11.08 -25.88 26.03
C VAL A 943 -9.60 -26.16 26.32
N LEU A 944 -9.00 -25.39 27.23
CA LEU A 944 -7.66 -25.68 27.75
C LEU A 944 -7.72 -26.91 28.66
N ARG A 945 -7.09 -28.00 28.24
CA ARG A 945 -7.10 -29.29 28.96
C ARG A 945 -5.82 -29.48 29.75
N GLY A 946 -5.93 -30.21 30.86
CA GLY A 946 -4.83 -30.61 31.74
C GLY A 946 -4.22 -29.53 32.64
N ILE A 947 -4.60 -28.26 32.48
CA ILE A 947 -4.20 -27.17 33.38
C ILE A 947 -5.32 -26.80 34.36
N LYS A 948 -5.00 -26.09 35.44
CA LYS A 948 -5.98 -25.56 36.38
C LYS A 948 -6.81 -24.44 35.74
N LEU A 949 -8.13 -24.60 35.76
CA LEU A 949 -9.13 -23.62 35.35
C LEU A 949 -9.85 -23.07 36.58
N SER A 950 -10.12 -21.76 36.56
CA SER A 950 -10.78 -21.06 37.67
C SER A 950 -12.31 -21.09 37.61
N ARG A 951 -12.88 -21.38 36.44
CA ARG A 951 -14.33 -21.37 36.16
C ARG A 951 -14.67 -22.36 35.05
N LEU A 952 -15.94 -22.74 34.95
CA LEU A 952 -16.49 -23.44 33.79
C LEU A 952 -16.54 -22.52 32.56
N SER A 953 -16.51 -23.12 31.37
CA SER A 953 -16.54 -22.40 30.09
C SER A 953 -17.84 -21.63 29.85
N GLN A 954 -18.97 -22.14 30.37
CA GLN A 954 -20.31 -21.55 30.28
C GLN A 954 -20.73 -20.88 31.59
N ARG A 955 -21.54 -19.81 31.49
CA ARG A 955 -22.11 -19.04 32.61
C ARG A 955 -23.61 -19.31 32.75
N ASP A 956 -24.18 -18.94 33.89
CA ASP A 956 -25.61 -19.06 34.21
C ASP A 956 -26.14 -20.51 34.19
N LEU A 957 -25.34 -21.45 34.67
CA LEU A 957 -25.68 -22.87 34.68
C LEU A 957 -26.73 -23.21 35.74
N ARG A 958 -27.68 -24.06 35.37
CA ARG A 958 -28.75 -24.56 36.24
C ARG A 958 -28.49 -26.00 36.63
N ARG A 959 -28.83 -26.36 37.87
CA ARG A 959 -28.70 -27.74 38.32
C ARG A 959 -29.64 -28.68 37.57
N HIS A 960 -29.14 -29.88 37.24
CA HIS A 960 -29.96 -30.94 36.66
C HIS A 960 -31.12 -31.35 37.62
N PRO A 961 -32.40 -31.31 37.19
CA PRO A 961 -33.56 -31.55 38.06
C PRO A 961 -33.65 -32.97 38.63
N ASP A 962 -33.26 -33.98 37.84
CA ASP A 962 -33.58 -35.40 38.12
C ASP A 962 -32.45 -36.20 38.80
N GLY A 963 -31.37 -35.54 39.23
CA GLY A 963 -30.38 -36.14 40.14
C GLY A 963 -29.28 -36.99 39.49
N ASP A 964 -28.05 -36.56 39.77
CA ASP A 964 -26.76 -37.26 39.69
C ASP A 964 -26.18 -37.66 38.32
N LEU A 965 -24.93 -37.24 38.14
CA LEU A 965 -24.03 -37.68 37.08
C LEU A 965 -23.69 -39.16 37.29
N GLU A 966 -24.11 -40.01 36.35
CA GLU A 966 -23.74 -41.43 36.33
C GLU A 966 -22.31 -41.56 35.84
N TYR A 967 -21.48 -42.37 36.49
CA TYR A 967 -20.06 -42.44 36.17
C TYR A 967 -19.38 -43.75 36.59
N TYR A 968 -18.26 -44.04 35.93
CA TYR A 968 -17.30 -45.07 36.33
C TYR A 968 -15.89 -44.63 35.96
N ILE A 969 -14.90 -44.99 36.79
CA ILE A 969 -13.48 -44.69 36.55
C ILE A 969 -12.78 -46.00 36.22
N ASP A 970 -12.29 -46.11 34.98
CA ASP A 970 -11.57 -47.27 34.48
C ASP A 970 -10.14 -47.33 35.04
N ASP A 971 -9.48 -46.17 35.13
CA ASP A 971 -8.07 -46.03 35.51
C ASP A 971 -7.83 -44.68 36.20
N LEU A 972 -7.00 -44.70 37.25
CA LEU A 972 -6.55 -43.52 37.99
C LEU A 972 -5.14 -43.77 38.55
N SER A 973 -4.19 -42.91 38.17
CA SER A 973 -2.79 -43.04 38.59
C SER A 973 -2.64 -43.23 40.11
N GLY A 974 -1.92 -44.29 40.50
CA GLY A 974 -1.65 -44.60 41.90
C GLY A 974 -2.81 -45.20 42.71
N LEU A 975 -4.00 -45.44 42.14
CA LEU A 975 -5.15 -46.01 42.89
C LEU A 975 -5.98 -47.08 42.15
N ILE A 976 -6.29 -46.91 40.86
CA ILE A 976 -7.24 -47.77 40.10
C ILE A 976 -6.59 -48.13 38.76
N GLY A 977 -6.57 -49.41 38.35
CA GLY A 977 -5.97 -49.88 37.08
C GLY A 977 -5.30 -51.26 37.18
N ASP A 978 -5.07 -51.95 36.05
CA ASP A 978 -4.38 -53.24 36.01
C ASP A 978 -2.86 -53.04 36.25
N ALA A 979 -2.40 -53.48 37.43
CA ALA A 979 -1.10 -53.15 38.03
C ALA A 979 -0.89 -51.63 38.17
N ALA A 980 -1.46 -51.02 39.22
CA ALA A 980 -1.30 -49.61 39.56
C ALA A 980 0.18 -49.16 39.46
N GLU A 981 0.56 -48.58 38.33
CA GLU A 981 1.82 -47.87 38.18
C GLU A 981 1.83 -46.77 39.25
N GLY A 982 2.96 -46.62 39.94
CA GLY A 982 3.12 -45.62 41.01
C GLY A 982 2.82 -44.21 40.50
N LEU A 983 2.73 -43.23 41.41
CA LEU A 983 2.53 -41.84 41.01
C LEU A 983 3.61 -41.42 39.99
N PRO A 984 3.22 -40.80 38.87
CA PRO A 984 4.16 -40.31 37.87
C PRO A 984 5.26 -39.45 38.50
N GLU A 985 6.52 -39.62 38.06
CA GLU A 985 7.66 -38.83 38.58
C GLU A 985 7.48 -37.31 38.36
N ASP A 986 6.71 -36.94 37.34
CA ASP A 986 6.36 -35.56 37.02
C ASP A 986 5.30 -34.94 37.97
N GLY A 987 4.69 -35.75 38.85
CA GLY A 987 3.68 -35.32 39.82
C GLY A 987 2.29 -35.07 39.25
N SER A 988 2.05 -35.42 37.98
CA SER A 988 0.73 -35.38 37.34
C SER A 988 -0.14 -36.56 37.74
N ILE A 989 -1.45 -36.45 37.51
CA ILE A 989 -2.40 -37.55 37.72
C ILE A 989 -3.24 -37.75 36.46
N ALA A 990 -3.29 -38.99 35.96
CA ALA A 990 -4.14 -39.37 34.84
C ALA A 990 -5.40 -40.08 35.36
N ILE A 991 -6.56 -39.75 34.77
CA ILE A 991 -7.86 -40.34 35.08
C ILE A 991 -8.59 -40.67 33.78
N ARG A 992 -9.17 -41.87 33.69
CA ARG A 992 -9.95 -42.33 32.54
C ARG A 992 -11.22 -43.03 33.01
N GLY A 993 -12.32 -42.86 32.29
CA GLY A 993 -13.60 -43.44 32.66
C GLY A 993 -14.73 -43.16 31.67
N TRP A 994 -15.97 -43.26 32.14
CA TRP A 994 -17.16 -42.77 31.45
C TRP A 994 -18.07 -42.01 32.43
N ALA A 995 -18.77 -40.98 31.96
CA ALA A 995 -19.70 -40.17 32.75
C ALA A 995 -20.75 -39.45 31.90
N PHE A 996 -22.04 -39.48 32.27
CA PHE A 996 -23.12 -38.81 31.55
C PHE A 996 -24.34 -38.48 32.43
N LEU A 997 -25.25 -37.63 31.93
CA LEU A 997 -26.50 -37.27 32.61
C LEU A 997 -27.70 -37.98 31.98
N HIS A 998 -28.58 -38.52 32.81
CA HIS A 998 -29.84 -39.13 32.37
C HIS A 998 -30.82 -38.07 31.87
N GLY A 999 -31.44 -38.31 30.71
CA GLY A 999 -32.46 -37.43 30.12
C GLY A 999 -31.99 -36.61 28.91
N PRO A 1000 -30.94 -35.76 29.00
CA PRO A 1000 -30.49 -34.92 27.89
C PRO A 1000 -30.02 -35.69 26.65
N GLN A 1001 -29.60 -36.95 26.80
CA GLN A 1001 -29.00 -37.78 25.72
C GLN A 1001 -27.87 -37.07 24.99
N ARG A 1002 -27.07 -36.28 25.71
CA ARG A 1002 -25.95 -35.49 25.19
C ARG A 1002 -24.73 -35.68 26.09
N ALA A 1003 -23.56 -35.87 25.50
CA ALA A 1003 -22.33 -36.07 26.28
C ALA A 1003 -21.99 -34.85 27.13
N GLY A 1004 -22.04 -33.65 26.57
CA GLY A 1004 -21.62 -32.42 27.23
C GLY A 1004 -20.12 -32.33 27.46
N GLN A 1005 -19.70 -31.22 28.09
CA GLN A 1005 -18.32 -30.98 28.48
C GLN A 1005 -18.06 -31.51 29.89
N LEU A 1006 -17.09 -32.41 30.01
CA LEU A 1006 -16.70 -32.99 31.29
C LEU A 1006 -15.48 -32.27 31.88
N TYR A 1007 -15.55 -32.04 33.18
CA TYR A 1007 -14.49 -31.49 33.99
C TYR A 1007 -14.22 -32.39 35.19
N VAL A 1008 -12.94 -32.50 35.56
CA VAL A 1008 -12.51 -33.07 36.82
C VAL A 1008 -12.31 -31.92 37.79
N ALA A 1009 -13.10 -31.88 38.86
CA ALA A 1009 -13.03 -30.86 39.89
C ALA A 1009 -12.28 -31.35 41.12
N CYS A 1010 -11.33 -30.56 41.60
CA CYS A 1010 -10.63 -30.74 42.86
C CYS A 1010 -11.18 -29.72 43.88
N VAL A 1011 -11.88 -30.21 44.90
CA VAL A 1011 -12.50 -29.34 45.93
C VAL A 1011 -11.76 -29.50 47.26
N HIS A 1012 -11.33 -28.41 47.87
CA HIS A 1012 -10.56 -28.48 49.12
C HIS A 1012 -11.43 -28.94 50.30
N GLU A 1013 -10.96 -29.94 51.06
CA GLU A 1013 -11.76 -30.56 52.14
C GLU A 1013 -12.12 -29.58 53.28
N GLU A 1014 -11.42 -28.46 53.42
CA GLU A 1014 -11.64 -27.48 54.50
C GLU A 1014 -11.86 -26.02 54.06
N ARG A 1015 -11.53 -25.67 52.81
CA ARG A 1015 -11.55 -24.28 52.30
C ARG A 1015 -12.58 -24.17 51.20
N ASP A 1016 -13.14 -22.98 51.00
CA ASP A 1016 -14.07 -22.70 49.91
C ASP A 1016 -13.28 -22.48 48.61
N GLU A 1017 -12.69 -23.56 48.13
CA GLU A 1017 -11.78 -23.58 46.99
C GLU A 1017 -12.10 -24.77 46.09
N THR A 1018 -12.34 -24.47 44.81
CA THR A 1018 -12.65 -25.41 43.75
C THR A 1018 -11.73 -25.13 42.57
N ILE A 1019 -11.10 -26.17 42.04
CA ILE A 1019 -10.23 -26.09 40.87
C ILE A 1019 -10.72 -27.08 39.83
N LEU A 1020 -10.83 -26.64 38.58
CA LEU A 1020 -11.40 -27.44 37.50
C LEU A 1020 -10.32 -27.80 36.49
N PHE A 1021 -10.45 -28.97 35.88
CA PHE A 1021 -9.61 -29.42 34.77
C PHE A 1021 -10.50 -29.97 33.65
N GLY A 1022 -10.36 -29.43 32.44
CA GLY A 1022 -11.11 -29.96 31.29
C GLY A 1022 -10.67 -31.37 30.93
N ALA A 1023 -11.63 -32.24 30.63
CA ALA A 1023 -11.40 -33.60 30.16
C ALA A 1023 -11.63 -33.74 28.64
N GLU A 1024 -10.99 -34.74 28.06
CA GLU A 1024 -11.22 -35.22 26.70
C GLU A 1024 -12.41 -36.18 26.71
N ARG A 1025 -13.27 -36.13 25.69
CA ARG A 1025 -14.44 -37.01 25.53
C ARG A 1025 -14.10 -38.14 24.55
N LEU A 1026 -14.46 -39.36 24.89
CA LEU A 1026 -14.12 -40.57 24.12
C LEU A 1026 -15.39 -41.35 23.75
N ILE A 1027 -15.36 -42.03 22.60
CA ILE A 1027 -16.45 -42.94 22.19
C ILE A 1027 -16.48 -44.17 23.11
N ARG A 1028 -17.66 -44.49 23.66
CA ARG A 1028 -17.89 -45.67 24.52
C ARG A 1028 -19.25 -46.33 24.21
N GLN A 1029 -19.31 -47.03 23.07
CA GLN A 1029 -20.53 -47.73 22.62
C GLN A 1029 -20.99 -48.83 23.59
N ASP A 1030 -20.06 -49.42 24.34
CA ASP A 1030 -20.34 -50.44 25.34
C ASP A 1030 -21.23 -49.91 26.48
N VAL A 1031 -21.12 -48.63 26.83
CA VAL A 1031 -21.97 -48.01 27.88
C VAL A 1031 -23.43 -47.99 27.46
N GLY A 1032 -23.70 -47.75 26.17
CA GLY A 1032 -25.05 -47.79 25.58
C GLY A 1032 -25.72 -49.16 25.63
N THR A 1033 -24.99 -50.24 25.94
CA THR A 1033 -25.58 -51.57 26.16
C THR A 1033 -26.15 -51.76 27.56
N PHE A 1034 -25.72 -50.92 28.51
CA PHE A 1034 -26.19 -50.93 29.90
C PHE A 1034 -27.22 -49.82 30.17
N PHE A 1035 -27.08 -48.69 29.47
CA PHE A 1035 -27.93 -47.51 29.63
C PHE A 1035 -28.42 -47.04 28.25
N ASP A 1036 -29.71 -47.23 27.98
CA ASP A 1036 -30.32 -46.92 26.68
C ASP A 1036 -30.27 -45.41 26.32
N ASP A 1037 -30.07 -44.53 27.31
CA ASP A 1037 -29.99 -43.08 27.15
C ASP A 1037 -28.55 -42.53 27.20
N ALA A 1038 -27.53 -43.39 27.23
CA ALA A 1038 -26.14 -42.97 27.21
C ALA A 1038 -25.72 -42.38 25.85
N PRO A 1039 -25.08 -41.20 25.83
CA PRO A 1039 -24.59 -40.59 24.59
C PRO A 1039 -23.37 -41.35 24.02
N LEU A 1040 -23.13 -41.22 22.72
CA LEU A 1040 -22.04 -41.92 22.01
C LEU A 1040 -20.66 -41.63 22.63
N CYS A 1041 -20.44 -40.37 23.03
CA CYS A 1041 -19.20 -39.88 23.63
C CYS A 1041 -19.25 -39.86 25.18
N ALA A 1042 -19.89 -40.85 25.81
CA ALA A 1042 -19.95 -40.95 27.27
C ALA A 1042 -18.58 -41.16 27.96
N GLY A 1043 -17.55 -41.62 27.23
CA GLY A 1043 -16.20 -41.82 27.76
C GLY A 1043 -15.46 -40.52 28.04
N PHE A 1044 -14.43 -40.57 28.89
CA PHE A 1044 -13.52 -39.47 29.13
C PHE A 1044 -12.10 -39.89 29.52
N THR A 1045 -11.14 -38.98 29.30
CA THR A 1045 -9.77 -39.05 29.84
C THR A 1045 -9.27 -37.66 30.21
N ALA A 1046 -8.44 -37.55 31.25
CA ALA A 1046 -7.80 -36.29 31.63
C ALA A 1046 -6.44 -36.54 32.28
N ARG A 1047 -5.47 -35.69 32.00
CA ARG A 1047 -4.17 -35.64 32.70
C ARG A 1047 -4.03 -34.30 33.40
N LEU A 1048 -4.00 -34.30 34.72
CA LEU A 1048 -4.04 -33.08 35.54
C LEU A 1048 -2.62 -32.67 35.95
N TRP A 1049 -2.21 -31.48 35.55
CA TRP A 1049 -0.95 -30.85 35.93
C TRP A 1049 -1.24 -29.78 37.00
N LEU A 1050 -1.18 -30.16 38.28
CA LEU A 1050 -1.59 -29.29 39.40
C LEU A 1050 -0.69 -28.04 39.57
N GLY A 1051 0.50 -28.05 38.96
CA GLY A 1051 1.41 -26.91 38.89
C GLY A 1051 1.02 -25.85 37.86
N ASP A 1052 0.27 -26.21 36.81
CA ASP A 1052 0.09 -25.36 35.62
C ASP A 1052 -1.31 -24.71 35.58
N GLY A 1053 -1.42 -23.53 34.93
CA GLY A 1053 -2.67 -22.77 34.80
C GLY A 1053 -2.86 -21.74 35.92
N TYR A 1054 -4.01 -21.79 36.61
CA TYR A 1054 -4.37 -20.89 37.72
C TYR A 1054 -3.19 -20.58 38.65
N ALA A 1055 -2.83 -19.29 38.80
CA ALA A 1055 -1.56 -18.87 39.42
C ALA A 1055 -1.42 -19.23 40.92
N ARG A 1056 -2.50 -19.62 41.59
CA ARG A 1056 -2.44 -20.03 42.99
C ARG A 1056 -1.94 -21.47 43.11
N THR A 1057 -0.95 -21.69 43.99
CA THR A 1057 -0.45 -23.02 44.33
C THR A 1057 -1.54 -23.85 45.02
N MET A 1058 -1.69 -25.10 44.59
CA MET A 1058 -2.55 -26.08 45.26
C MET A 1058 -1.78 -26.71 46.41
N ASP A 1059 -2.35 -26.66 47.61
CA ASP A 1059 -1.77 -27.24 48.83
C ASP A 1059 -2.87 -27.80 49.72
N GLY A 1060 -2.62 -28.90 50.40
CA GLY A 1060 -3.58 -29.54 51.30
C GLY A 1060 -4.36 -30.68 50.65
N ARG A 1061 -5.49 -31.04 51.26
CA ARG A 1061 -6.27 -32.22 50.89
C ARG A 1061 -7.46 -31.82 50.01
N TYR A 1062 -7.49 -32.36 48.79
CA TYR A 1062 -8.53 -32.10 47.81
C TYR A 1062 -9.33 -33.38 47.53
N ARG A 1063 -10.64 -33.24 47.34
CA ARG A 1063 -11.52 -34.32 46.91
C ARG A 1063 -11.82 -34.19 45.43
N LEU A 1064 -11.71 -35.31 44.71
CA LEU A 1064 -12.08 -35.38 43.31
C LEU A 1064 -13.61 -35.44 43.17
N SER A 1065 -14.14 -34.63 42.27
CA SER A 1065 -15.54 -34.64 41.85
C SER A 1065 -15.60 -34.57 40.33
N LEU A 1066 -16.56 -35.25 39.73
CA LEU A 1066 -16.82 -35.14 38.29
C LEU A 1066 -17.93 -34.11 38.07
N VAL A 1067 -17.76 -33.29 37.04
CA VAL A 1067 -18.71 -32.23 36.67
C VAL A 1067 -18.96 -32.33 35.18
N ASN A 1068 -20.22 -32.47 34.77
CA ASN A 1068 -20.63 -32.49 33.38
C ASN A 1068 -21.56 -31.33 33.09
N VAL A 1069 -21.28 -30.61 32.01
CA VAL A 1069 -22.10 -29.47 31.56
C VAL A 1069 -22.73 -29.82 30.23
N VAL A 1070 -24.06 -29.86 30.18
CA VAL A 1070 -24.85 -30.13 28.98
C VAL A 1070 -25.79 -28.95 28.76
N ASP A 1071 -25.59 -28.20 27.67
CA ASP A 1071 -26.35 -26.97 27.38
C ASP A 1071 -26.25 -25.94 28.52
N ASP A 1072 -27.35 -25.59 29.19
CA ASP A 1072 -27.36 -24.72 30.37
C ASP A 1072 -27.44 -25.52 31.69
N VAL A 1073 -27.24 -26.85 31.63
CA VAL A 1073 -27.47 -27.76 32.75
C VAL A 1073 -26.16 -28.35 33.29
N LEU A 1074 -26.00 -28.28 34.60
CA LEU A 1074 -24.85 -28.75 35.36
C LEU A 1074 -25.21 -30.01 36.16
N GLY A 1075 -24.46 -31.08 35.93
CA GLY A 1075 -24.49 -32.30 36.73
C GLY A 1075 -23.15 -32.54 37.42
N MET A 1076 -23.16 -33.01 38.66
CA MET A 1076 -21.95 -33.15 39.46
C MET A 1076 -22.03 -34.36 40.39
N ARG A 1077 -20.88 -34.99 40.64
CA ARG A 1077 -20.77 -36.15 41.53
C ARG A 1077 -19.45 -36.12 42.31
N PRO A 1078 -19.50 -35.87 43.63
CA PRO A 1078 -18.33 -36.04 44.50
C PRO A 1078 -17.94 -37.51 44.58
N THR A 1079 -16.65 -37.81 44.53
CA THR A 1079 -16.13 -39.18 44.62
C THR A 1079 -15.62 -39.49 46.04
N ASP A 1080 -15.34 -40.76 46.32
CA ASP A 1080 -14.63 -41.18 47.54
C ASP A 1080 -13.11 -40.96 47.44
N ILE A 1081 -12.61 -40.32 46.37
CA ILE A 1081 -11.17 -40.19 46.09
C ILE A 1081 -10.66 -38.84 46.58
N VAL A 1082 -9.56 -38.88 47.33
CA VAL A 1082 -8.86 -37.70 47.85
C VAL A 1082 -7.39 -37.69 47.42
N LEU A 1083 -6.90 -36.48 47.15
CA LEU A 1083 -5.54 -36.15 46.79
C LEU A 1083 -4.92 -35.33 47.92
N ASP A 1084 -3.77 -35.75 48.43
CA ASP A 1084 -2.93 -34.89 49.25
C ASP A 1084 -1.93 -34.20 48.33
N VAL A 1085 -1.90 -32.87 48.38
CA VAL A 1085 -1.11 -32.02 47.48
C VAL A 1085 -0.17 -31.15 48.31
N SER A 1086 1.09 -31.08 47.89
CA SER A 1086 2.10 -30.19 48.47
C SER A 1086 2.88 -29.54 47.34
N GLU A 1087 2.99 -28.21 47.39
CA GLU A 1087 3.67 -27.38 46.39
C GLU A 1087 3.18 -27.67 44.95
N GLY A 1088 1.88 -27.91 44.79
CA GLY A 1088 1.28 -28.22 43.49
C GLY A 1088 1.65 -29.60 42.92
N ARG A 1089 2.11 -30.54 43.75
CA ARG A 1089 2.38 -31.94 43.35
C ARG A 1089 1.57 -32.91 44.20
N VAL A 1090 1.04 -33.97 43.58
CA VAL A 1090 0.31 -35.02 44.31
C VAL A 1090 1.32 -35.86 45.09
N THR A 1091 1.17 -35.89 46.42
CA THR A 1091 2.02 -36.70 47.31
C THR A 1091 1.39 -38.05 47.63
N SER A 1092 0.06 -38.13 47.66
CA SER A 1092 -0.69 -39.39 47.85
C SER A 1092 -2.09 -39.32 47.26
N VAL A 1093 -2.59 -40.47 46.83
CA VAL A 1093 -3.97 -40.67 46.35
C VAL A 1093 -4.59 -41.79 47.17
N ALA A 1094 -5.78 -41.56 47.74
CA ALA A 1094 -6.43 -42.53 48.62
C ALA A 1094 -7.96 -42.46 48.51
N ARG A 1095 -8.63 -43.50 48.99
CA ARG A 1095 -10.09 -43.46 49.23
C ARG A 1095 -10.38 -42.96 50.65
N ALA A 1096 -11.33 -42.04 50.80
CA ALA A 1096 -11.81 -41.50 52.06
C ALA A 1096 -13.35 -41.42 52.07
N PRO A 1097 -14.03 -41.84 53.16
CA PRO A 1097 -15.49 -41.84 53.25
C PRO A 1097 -16.11 -40.47 52.95
N LEU A 1098 -17.24 -40.47 52.25
CA LEU A 1098 -18.01 -39.27 51.91
C LEU A 1098 -19.24 -39.15 52.83
N SER A 1099 -19.25 -38.17 53.72
CA SER A 1099 -20.43 -37.87 54.56
C SER A 1099 -21.45 -37.02 53.80
N GLU A 1100 -22.75 -37.10 54.15
CA GLU A 1100 -23.80 -36.27 53.52
C GLU A 1100 -23.53 -34.76 53.66
N GLN A 1101 -22.95 -34.34 54.79
CA GLN A 1101 -22.58 -32.94 55.03
C GLN A 1101 -21.44 -32.49 54.12
N THR A 1102 -20.41 -33.32 53.95
CA THR A 1102 -19.29 -33.05 53.04
C THR A 1102 -19.75 -33.02 51.59
N ALA A 1103 -20.59 -33.98 51.18
CA ALA A 1103 -21.17 -34.03 49.83
C ALA A 1103 -21.98 -32.77 49.51
N SER A 1104 -22.82 -32.33 50.45
CA SER A 1104 -23.65 -31.12 50.27
C SER A 1104 -22.80 -29.85 50.14
N ARG A 1105 -21.73 -29.72 50.93
CA ARG A 1105 -20.80 -28.57 50.82
C ARG A 1105 -20.08 -28.55 49.48
N ILE A 1106 -19.59 -29.70 49.01
CA ILE A 1106 -18.89 -29.81 47.72
C ILE A 1106 -19.83 -29.41 46.58
N VAL A 1107 -21.06 -29.89 46.60
CA VAL A 1107 -22.08 -29.53 45.60
C VAL A 1107 -22.33 -28.01 45.57
N GLN A 1108 -22.46 -27.36 46.73
CA GLN A 1108 -22.61 -25.90 46.80
C GLN A 1108 -21.40 -25.14 46.21
N LEU A 1109 -20.19 -25.59 46.50
CA LEU A 1109 -18.97 -24.96 45.98
C LEU A 1109 -18.82 -25.15 44.45
N LEU A 1110 -19.30 -26.25 43.91
CA LEU A 1110 -19.33 -26.51 42.47
C LEU A 1110 -20.43 -25.69 41.77
N GLU A 1111 -21.59 -25.51 42.40
CA GLU A 1111 -22.66 -24.62 41.91
C GLU A 1111 -22.15 -23.17 41.82
N MET A 1112 -21.42 -22.69 42.84
CA MET A 1112 -20.79 -21.36 42.83
C MET A 1112 -19.69 -21.21 41.76
N ALA A 1113 -19.06 -22.31 41.32
CA ALA A 1113 -18.05 -22.28 40.26
C ALA A 1113 -18.67 -22.25 38.84
N GLY A 1114 -19.96 -22.58 38.72
CA GLY A 1114 -20.74 -22.52 37.48
C GLY A 1114 -21.69 -21.32 37.34
N ALA A 1115 -21.89 -20.56 38.42
CA ALA A 1115 -22.59 -19.27 38.44
C ALA A 1115 -21.61 -18.12 38.17
#